data_AF-A0A2J0LC94-F1
#
_entry.id   AF-A0A2J0LC94-F1
#
_cell.length_a   1.000
_cell.length_b   1.000
_cell.length_c   1.000
_cell.angle_alpha   90.00
_cell.angle_beta   90.00
_cell.angle_gamma   90.00
#
_symmetry.space_group_name_H-M   'P 1'
#
loop_
_entity.id
_entity.type
_entity.pdbx_description
1 polymer ?
#
loop_
_entity_poly.entity_id
_entity_poly.type
_entity_poly.pdbx_seq_one_letter_code
_entity_poly.pdbx_strand_id
1 'polypeptide(L)'
;TNASININNESNTFRIMGTIDIAEPAGGATLYVNDTSKYINWTSNGTVTPVNITYSVNNGGTWTIINGSVTAQAGENSYQWTPIPDRKNESSCLVKIIHNITGMLDVNDTTAAFSILPVINVTKPTSGQNVYAGSTNATINWTYTGTQMSSVDIYFVNDTGQWQLLPSGGGVSAGSGGNGSFTWNPAPSYKKTNTQVRVWDNATNNVTNTSALFNIVGNVRVTAPDGGQNWPVGSSQFITWWRDSITLVNIYFSTDGGTSWNTLQTNYNTTGTTQWPWDIPNDTEVSNNFYVKVEDVDNPNATNDTSNASSGIMSVFDIIAPENSTTHYLVAGGSYDINWSYQPTSVANKTANAILQYSTDGGGNWSDIPGANITTNDGLFTWNNINGTVLSKQAKVRVIQSDNYNASNESENVFDLRGNLTVDAPTNGDNLTVATSADINWTRVGNVSTLKVEYSYDGGSSWKTLGTTINASNQTWDWDINASENTTVIGKIKLTDEDNTNTTSTSIGNFSLKGNIHVDKPDGGEVLTYTGTGTTDINWSYNGTMENVIIYYSNNSGATWTTIDTVEAVNKTYDWTIPNNISGNLSVKLADQDDPTVNDTSNSTFGIKGSLFVNYPNSSSGNWTVGGAQYVNWTPTGNYTEDIVIEYHNGTGWNTLGTQAPGINGQLQSFALPQNVPDDITTSCKARVKTNETNSSININNESNTYRIIGTLDISAPQGGATLYVNDTSKYINWTSNGTVTPVNITYSVNNGGTWNIINGSVTAAAGENSYQWTPIPDRKNESSCLVKIIHNITGMLDVNDTTAAFSILPVINVTKPTSGQNLFAGSDNATVNWTYTGTQLANVDILLYNNTSQWQYITTTSVGSGGNGSYTWPVFPEFKRTNRQIKVRDNVTQNVTNDSSLFNVVGRLIITQPNESVSWWRVGDTRSIDWTQSALGNVVHIQYANTTGGSWYNVTDDLQNASNGTYSWNIPDTLSVSNNFSIKLSDSTNPSVTYSASPELDIVAKFNITAPENGDVVRAGTNYDVTWNNTSSVGVSNVILEYSTAGAGGSWTNLINESDPNAVTL
;
A
#
# COMPACT_ATOMS: atom_id res chain seq x y z
N THR A 1 100.25 167.98 77.73
CA THR A 1 100.12 166.66 78.37
C THR A 1 100.11 165.62 77.25
N ASN A 2 101.23 164.90 77.11
CA ASN A 2 101.76 164.22 75.91
C ASN A 2 100.80 163.28 75.14
N ALA A 3 100.67 163.22 73.81
CA ALA A 3 100.86 164.09 72.64
C ALA A 3 100.09 163.40 71.48
N SER A 4 98.90 163.86 71.03
CA SER A 4 98.64 164.63 69.78
C SER A 4 99.44 164.11 68.57
N ILE A 5 98.86 163.52 67.50
CA ILE A 5 97.99 164.10 66.44
C ILE A 5 97.42 162.92 65.61
N ASN A 6 96.12 162.91 65.27
CA ASN A 6 95.52 161.98 64.29
C ASN A 6 94.79 162.80 63.21
N ILE A 7 95.16 162.62 61.94
CA ILE A 7 94.51 163.25 60.77
C ILE A 7 94.37 162.16 59.69
N ASN A 8 93.17 161.59 59.53
CA ASN A 8 92.82 160.68 58.44
C ASN A 8 91.89 161.38 57.45
N ASN A 9 92.16 161.21 56.15
CA ASN A 9 91.28 161.57 55.03
C ASN A 9 90.98 160.27 54.25
N GLU A 10 89.71 159.88 54.15
CA GLU A 10 89.27 158.64 53.46
C GLU A 10 88.88 158.94 52.01
N SER A 11 89.27 158.05 51.07
CA SER A 11 88.96 158.18 49.64
C SER A 11 87.56 157.67 49.28
N ASN A 12 86.98 158.19 48.19
CA ASN A 12 85.78 157.61 47.59
C ASN A 12 85.99 156.14 47.20
N THR A 13 84.92 155.34 47.24
CA THR A 13 84.92 153.91 46.94
C THR A 13 85.24 153.60 45.46
N PHE A 14 86.14 152.62 45.22
CA PHE A 14 86.45 152.03 43.90
C PHE A 14 86.49 150.49 43.99
N ARG A 15 86.48 149.78 42.86
CA ARG A 15 86.46 148.30 42.78
C ARG A 15 87.75 147.75 42.19
N ILE A 16 88.19 146.60 42.68
CA ILE A 16 89.29 145.80 42.10
C ILE A 16 88.64 144.62 41.35
N MET A 17 89.07 144.36 40.11
CA MET A 17 88.49 143.31 39.24
C MET A 17 89.59 142.39 38.68
N GLY A 18 89.27 141.11 38.44
CA GLY A 18 90.13 140.14 37.77
C GLY A 18 89.90 140.04 36.25
N THR A 19 90.62 139.14 35.56
CA THR A 19 90.41 138.81 34.12
C THR A 19 90.26 137.31 33.90
N ILE A 20 89.71 136.90 32.74
CA ILE A 20 89.49 135.51 32.30
C ILE A 20 90.02 135.39 30.85
N ASP A 21 90.75 134.33 30.50
CA ASP A 21 91.23 134.03 29.12
C ASP A 21 91.07 132.52 28.80
N ILE A 22 90.27 132.15 27.80
CA ILE A 22 89.93 130.75 27.43
C ILE A 22 90.91 130.19 26.40
N ALA A 23 91.47 128.99 26.66
CA ALA A 23 92.38 128.28 25.77
C ALA A 23 91.70 127.13 24.99
N GLU A 24 90.73 126.45 25.58
CA GLU A 24 90.03 125.31 24.95
C GLU A 24 88.50 125.47 25.05
N PRO A 25 87.74 125.19 23.97
CA PRO A 25 88.21 124.59 22.70
C PRO A 25 89.01 125.57 21.82
N ALA A 26 90.12 125.08 21.24
CA ALA A 26 90.89 125.83 20.27
C ALA A 26 90.07 126.13 18.99
N GLY A 27 90.32 127.28 18.36
CA GLY A 27 89.68 127.64 17.09
C GLY A 27 89.97 126.60 16.00
N GLY A 28 88.92 126.13 15.32
CA GLY A 28 88.98 125.12 14.26
C GLY A 28 88.96 123.66 14.74
N ALA A 29 88.90 123.37 16.04
CA ALA A 29 88.79 122.00 16.54
C ALA A 29 87.48 121.32 16.07
N THR A 30 87.50 120.00 15.90
CA THR A 30 86.27 119.20 15.72
C THR A 30 86.05 118.35 16.97
N LEU A 31 84.94 118.59 17.64
CA LEU A 31 84.46 117.77 18.75
C LEU A 31 83.39 116.82 18.21
N TYR A 32 83.28 115.62 18.78
CA TYR A 32 82.30 114.65 18.33
C TYR A 32 81.08 114.64 19.24
N VAL A 33 79.89 114.54 18.65
CA VAL A 33 78.63 114.45 19.40
C VAL A 33 78.70 113.30 20.39
N ASN A 34 78.31 113.57 21.64
CA ASN A 34 78.32 112.64 22.77
C ASN A 34 79.71 112.19 23.24
N ASP A 35 80.80 112.79 22.74
CA ASP A 35 82.12 112.57 23.30
C ASP A 35 82.16 113.06 24.76
N THR A 36 82.70 112.23 25.65
CA THR A 36 82.77 112.48 27.10
C THR A 36 84.17 112.87 27.57
N SER A 37 85.14 112.94 26.65
CA SER A 37 86.56 113.12 26.95
C SER A 37 87.08 114.56 26.81
N LYS A 38 86.20 115.53 26.51
CA LYS A 38 86.59 116.91 26.16
C LYS A 38 86.54 117.86 27.36
N TYR A 39 87.40 118.88 27.34
CA TYR A 39 87.57 119.86 28.41
C TYR A 39 87.54 121.30 27.87
N ILE A 40 87.05 122.22 28.70
CA ILE A 40 87.13 123.68 28.53
C ILE A 40 88.16 124.18 29.52
N ASN A 41 89.22 124.79 29.03
CA ASN A 41 90.36 125.25 29.84
C ASN A 41 90.49 126.76 29.72
N TRP A 42 90.70 127.47 30.84
CA TRP A 42 90.89 128.92 30.87
C TRP A 42 91.80 129.35 32.03
N THR A 43 92.37 130.54 31.95
CA THR A 43 93.22 131.13 33.00
C THR A 43 92.51 132.36 33.57
N SER A 44 92.55 132.54 34.89
CA SER A 44 91.97 133.71 35.58
C SER A 44 93.04 134.50 36.33
N ASN A 45 93.09 135.82 36.18
CA ASN A 45 93.95 136.69 37.01
C ASN A 45 93.13 137.32 38.13
N GLY A 46 93.39 136.92 39.37
CA GLY A 46 92.55 137.24 40.53
C GLY A 46 91.41 136.24 40.72
N THR A 47 90.77 136.24 41.89
CA THR A 47 89.66 135.32 42.19
C THR A 47 88.39 135.83 41.53
N VAL A 48 87.92 135.12 40.50
CA VAL A 48 86.69 135.42 39.75
C VAL A 48 85.64 134.34 40.05
N THR A 49 85.39 134.07 41.32
CA THR A 49 84.43 133.04 41.74
C THR A 49 83.11 133.68 42.18
N PRO A 50 81.94 133.16 41.72
CA PRO A 50 81.75 132.10 40.73
C PRO A 50 81.78 132.62 39.26
N VAL A 51 82.02 131.75 38.27
CA VAL A 51 81.83 132.03 36.81
C VAL A 51 80.72 131.18 36.19
N ASN A 52 80.08 131.72 35.14
CA ASN A 52 79.23 130.94 34.23
C ASN A 52 80.05 130.52 33.02
N ILE A 53 80.03 129.23 32.69
CA ILE A 53 80.53 128.69 31.42
C ILE A 53 79.32 128.45 30.53
N THR A 54 79.34 129.02 29.33
CA THR A 54 78.26 128.95 28.34
C THR A 54 78.83 128.57 26.98
N TYR A 55 78.02 127.96 26.11
CA TYR A 55 78.38 127.72 24.71
C TYR A 55 77.30 128.25 23.77
N SER A 56 77.72 128.57 22.56
CA SER A 56 76.86 128.98 21.45
C SER A 56 77.11 128.07 20.28
N VAL A 57 76.08 127.77 19.50
CA VAL A 57 76.19 127.08 18.20
C VAL A 57 75.89 128.01 17.03
N ASN A 58 75.61 129.29 17.29
CA ASN A 58 75.25 130.30 16.30
C ASN A 58 76.13 131.55 16.41
N ASN A 59 77.45 131.35 16.56
CA ASN A 59 78.45 132.41 16.57
C ASN A 59 78.18 133.56 17.57
N GLY A 60 77.65 133.23 18.75
CA GLY A 60 77.44 134.15 19.86
C GLY A 60 76.07 134.81 19.90
N GLY A 61 75.15 134.44 18.99
CA GLY A 61 73.78 134.95 18.99
C GLY A 61 72.95 134.48 20.19
N THR A 62 73.02 133.19 20.53
CA THR A 62 72.36 132.61 21.72
C THR A 62 73.35 131.78 22.51
N TRP A 63 73.39 132.01 23.83
CA TRP A 63 74.28 131.31 24.74
C TRP A 63 73.49 130.33 25.61
N THR A 64 73.94 129.08 25.65
CA THR A 64 73.39 128.02 26.50
C THR A 64 74.37 127.80 27.66
N ILE A 65 73.87 127.76 28.89
CA ILE A 65 74.71 127.52 30.06
C ILE A 65 75.18 126.07 30.07
N ILE A 66 76.50 125.87 30.10
CA ILE A 66 77.12 124.57 30.41
C ILE A 66 77.13 124.38 31.92
N ASN A 67 77.58 125.41 32.67
CA ASN A 67 77.51 125.45 34.12
C ASN A 67 77.41 126.89 34.63
N GLY A 68 76.48 127.16 35.55
CA GLY A 68 76.14 128.51 36.03
C GLY A 68 76.77 128.93 37.38
N SER A 69 77.69 128.14 37.93
CA SER A 69 78.39 128.51 39.17
C SER A 69 79.68 127.69 39.34
N VAL A 70 80.65 127.91 38.46
CA VAL A 70 81.96 127.26 38.54
C VAL A 70 82.90 128.09 39.41
N THR A 71 83.57 127.46 40.36
CA THR A 71 84.64 128.11 41.13
C THR A 71 85.83 128.33 40.21
N ALA A 72 86.22 129.59 40.01
CA ALA A 72 87.40 129.97 39.26
C ALA A 72 88.40 130.66 40.21
N GLN A 73 89.49 129.96 40.50
CA GLN A 73 90.59 130.49 41.30
C GLN A 73 91.56 131.27 40.40
N ALA A 74 92.40 132.10 41.02
CA ALA A 74 93.50 132.72 40.30
C ALA A 74 94.45 131.63 39.75
N GLY A 75 94.84 131.72 38.47
CA GLY A 75 95.63 130.72 37.75
C GLY A 75 94.81 129.92 36.74
N GLU A 76 95.31 128.74 36.35
CA GLU A 76 94.67 127.84 35.39
C GLU A 76 93.44 127.16 35.99
N ASN A 77 92.39 127.03 35.19
CA ASN A 77 91.12 126.41 35.53
C ASN A 77 90.70 125.49 34.38
N SER A 78 90.00 124.40 34.71
CA SER A 78 89.52 123.42 33.74
C SER A 78 88.12 122.94 34.12
N TYR A 79 87.30 122.70 33.10
CA TYR A 79 85.97 122.14 33.23
C TYR A 79 85.76 121.04 32.19
N GLN A 80 85.43 119.83 32.63
CA GLN A 80 85.12 118.74 31.71
C GLN A 80 83.77 118.99 31.02
N TRP A 81 83.78 119.16 29.70
CA TRP A 81 82.56 119.30 28.91
C TRP A 81 82.08 117.91 28.50
N THR A 82 81.27 117.32 29.37
CA THR A 82 80.78 115.95 29.20
C THR A 82 79.27 115.87 29.41
N PRO A 83 78.50 115.33 28.44
CA PRO A 83 78.90 115.07 27.06
C PRO A 83 78.99 116.35 26.21
N ILE A 84 79.74 116.29 25.12
CA ILE A 84 79.62 117.27 24.02
C ILE A 84 78.18 117.20 23.48
N PRO A 85 77.47 118.34 23.40
CA PRO A 85 76.05 118.36 23.12
C PRO A 85 75.74 117.86 21.72
N ASP A 86 74.56 117.26 21.59
CA ASP A 86 73.98 116.85 20.32
C ASP A 86 73.45 118.06 19.54
N ARG A 87 74.42 118.77 18.97
CA ARG A 87 74.28 119.97 18.16
C ARG A 87 75.24 119.84 16.99
N LYS A 88 74.81 119.21 15.88
CA LYS A 88 75.61 119.15 14.67
C LYS A 88 75.82 120.58 14.18
N ASN A 89 77.07 121.00 14.15
CA ASN A 89 77.45 122.31 13.66
C ASN A 89 78.86 122.26 13.11
N GLU A 90 79.06 122.83 11.93
CA GLU A 90 80.28 122.57 11.17
C GLU A 90 81.34 123.65 11.32
N SER A 91 81.02 124.82 11.92
CA SER A 91 82.00 125.92 11.96
C SER A 91 81.70 127.11 12.89
N SER A 92 80.58 127.13 13.61
CA SER A 92 80.10 128.33 14.34
C SER A 92 79.91 128.14 15.84
N CYS A 93 80.51 127.09 16.43
CA CYS A 93 80.44 126.88 17.87
C CYS A 93 81.44 127.77 18.62
N LEU A 94 81.01 128.37 19.74
CA LEU A 94 81.85 129.19 20.62
C LEU A 94 81.60 128.79 22.09
N VAL A 95 82.57 129.01 22.97
CA VAL A 95 82.43 128.91 24.43
C VAL A 95 82.74 130.27 25.06
N LYS A 96 81.96 130.68 26.07
CA LYS A 96 82.12 131.94 26.79
C LYS A 96 82.08 131.73 28.29
N ILE A 97 83.02 132.34 29.01
CA ILE A 97 83.11 132.30 30.48
C ILE A 97 82.97 133.72 31.03
N ILE A 98 82.08 133.93 32.00
CA ILE A 98 81.74 135.25 32.56
C ILE A 98 81.63 135.21 34.09
N HIS A 99 82.16 136.21 34.79
CA HIS A 99 82.09 136.31 36.24
C HIS A 99 80.66 136.55 36.74
N ASN A 100 80.17 135.67 37.59
CA ASN A 100 78.77 135.58 38.02
C ASN A 100 78.55 136.23 39.40
N ILE A 101 79.01 137.48 39.56
CA ILE A 101 78.69 138.35 40.70
C ILE A 101 77.99 139.61 40.18
N THR A 102 76.89 140.00 40.82
CA THR A 102 76.14 141.22 40.49
C THR A 102 77.08 142.44 40.49
N GLY A 103 77.19 143.08 39.33
CA GLY A 103 78.06 144.22 39.10
C GLY A 103 79.43 143.89 38.48
N MET A 104 79.81 142.63 38.29
CA MET A 104 81.12 142.23 37.72
C MET A 104 81.04 141.42 36.41
N LEU A 105 79.92 141.51 35.68
CA LEU A 105 79.67 140.78 34.42
C LEU A 105 80.62 141.20 33.27
N ASP A 106 81.26 142.35 33.39
CA ASP A 106 82.28 142.85 32.47
C ASP A 106 83.59 142.03 32.50
N VAL A 107 83.78 141.16 33.49
CA VAL A 107 84.87 140.18 33.54
C VAL A 107 84.44 138.89 32.80
N ASN A 108 84.78 138.77 31.52
CA ASN A 108 84.45 137.61 30.67
C ASN A 108 85.43 137.43 29.49
N ASP A 109 85.42 136.24 28.89
CA ASP A 109 86.11 135.93 27.61
C ASP A 109 85.34 134.90 26.76
N THR A 110 85.64 134.79 25.46
CA THR A 110 84.95 133.94 24.46
C THR A 110 85.93 133.32 23.44
N THR A 111 85.81 132.01 23.17
CA THR A 111 86.68 131.29 22.22
C THR A 111 86.49 131.71 20.76
N ALA A 112 87.44 131.33 19.89
CA ALA A 112 87.24 131.27 18.44
C ALA A 112 86.31 130.11 18.05
N ALA A 113 85.85 130.10 16.79
CA ALA A 113 84.87 129.15 16.30
C ALA A 113 85.41 127.72 16.09
N PHE A 114 84.64 126.69 16.44
CA PHE A 114 84.95 125.26 16.28
C PHE A 114 83.72 124.47 15.78
N SER A 115 83.89 123.17 15.51
CA SER A 115 82.86 122.27 14.95
C SER A 115 82.45 121.17 15.93
N ILE A 116 81.19 120.74 15.87
CA ILE A 116 80.65 119.57 16.56
C ILE A 116 80.01 118.63 15.52
N LEU A 117 80.56 117.44 15.28
CA LEU A 117 80.11 116.49 14.24
C LEU A 117 79.75 115.09 14.81
N PRO A 118 78.81 114.34 14.19
CA PRO A 118 78.59 112.92 14.51
C PRO A 118 79.68 111.99 13.94
N VAL A 119 79.76 110.75 14.44
CA VAL A 119 80.65 109.67 13.94
C VAL A 119 79.80 108.59 13.26
N ILE A 120 80.28 107.93 12.21
CA ILE A 120 79.64 106.79 11.54
C ILE A 120 80.61 105.61 11.41
N ASN A 121 80.15 104.35 11.53
CA ASN A 121 80.94 103.12 11.39
C ASN A 121 80.16 102.03 10.65
N VAL A 122 80.68 101.50 9.54
CA VAL A 122 80.04 100.41 8.79
C VAL A 122 80.37 99.06 9.44
N THR A 123 79.34 98.31 9.83
CA THR A 123 79.45 97.04 10.58
C THR A 123 79.17 95.80 9.73
N LYS A 124 78.48 95.94 8.59
CA LYS A 124 78.34 94.88 7.58
C LYS A 124 78.42 95.45 6.15
N PRO A 125 79.01 94.72 5.19
CA PRO A 125 79.61 93.38 5.33
C PRO A 125 80.91 93.32 6.15
N THR A 126 81.18 92.17 6.77
CA THR A 126 82.42 91.91 7.53
C THR A 126 83.54 91.37 6.63
N SER A 127 84.79 91.38 7.11
CA SER A 127 85.95 90.91 6.35
C SER A 127 85.75 89.48 5.84
N GLY A 128 85.87 89.28 4.52
CA GLY A 128 85.74 87.98 3.86
C GLY A 128 84.32 87.41 3.79
N GLN A 129 83.28 88.16 4.19
CA GLN A 129 81.90 87.70 4.12
C GLN A 129 81.50 87.38 2.65
N ASN A 130 80.76 86.30 2.44
CA ASN A 130 80.15 86.00 1.13
C ASN A 130 78.74 86.59 1.06
N VAL A 131 78.49 87.36 0.01
CA VAL A 131 77.16 87.83 -0.39
C VAL A 131 76.77 87.06 -1.64
N TYR A 132 75.60 86.40 -1.62
CA TYR A 132 75.14 85.61 -2.76
C TYR A 132 74.64 86.52 -3.89
N ALA A 133 75.09 86.25 -5.11
CA ALA A 133 74.65 86.95 -6.31
C ALA A 133 73.13 86.86 -6.47
N GLY A 134 72.50 87.96 -6.86
CA GLY A 134 71.03 88.04 -6.99
C GLY A 134 70.25 87.87 -5.69
N SER A 135 70.92 87.80 -4.53
CA SER A 135 70.25 87.72 -3.23
C SER A 135 69.34 88.93 -3.02
N THR A 136 68.15 88.68 -2.49
CA THR A 136 67.18 89.72 -2.10
C THR A 136 67.27 90.09 -0.62
N ASN A 137 68.17 89.44 0.14
CA ASN A 137 68.26 89.55 1.61
C ASN A 137 69.66 89.92 2.14
N ALA A 138 70.61 90.26 1.27
CA ALA A 138 71.91 90.79 1.67
C ALA A 138 71.77 92.13 2.41
N THR A 139 72.55 92.39 3.46
CA THR A 139 72.41 93.60 4.29
C THR A 139 73.72 94.36 4.45
N ILE A 140 73.63 95.70 4.37
CA ILE A 140 74.67 96.66 4.70
C ILE A 140 74.25 97.35 6.00
N ASN A 141 75.07 97.29 7.04
CA ASN A 141 74.73 97.83 8.36
C ASN A 141 75.78 98.84 8.81
N TRP A 142 75.38 99.85 9.57
CA TRP A 142 76.29 100.84 10.17
C TRP A 142 75.76 101.33 11.53
N THR A 143 76.63 101.96 12.32
CA THR A 143 76.30 102.68 13.55
C THR A 143 76.69 104.15 13.42
N TYR A 144 76.03 105.04 14.15
CA TYR A 144 76.35 106.47 14.16
C TYR A 144 76.05 107.14 15.52
N THR A 145 76.64 108.30 15.81
CA THR A 145 76.38 109.09 17.03
C THR A 145 75.49 110.32 16.77
N GLY A 146 74.76 110.79 17.79
CA GLY A 146 73.87 111.96 17.71
C GLY A 146 72.50 111.69 17.10
N THR A 147 71.64 112.70 17.10
CA THR A 147 70.25 112.64 16.59
C THR A 147 70.02 113.50 15.36
N GLN A 148 71.03 114.25 14.92
CA GLN A 148 70.89 115.23 13.82
C GLN A 148 71.29 114.69 12.44
N MET A 149 71.50 113.38 12.31
CA MET A 149 71.73 112.71 11.03
C MET A 149 70.42 112.08 10.53
N SER A 150 69.87 112.58 9.42
CA SER A 150 68.59 112.10 8.88
C SER A 150 68.76 111.01 7.81
N SER A 151 69.77 111.16 6.95
CA SER A 151 69.96 110.31 5.78
C SER A 151 71.44 110.14 5.46
N VAL A 152 71.78 108.97 4.92
CA VAL A 152 73.10 108.60 4.45
C VAL A 152 73.03 108.23 2.97
N ASP A 153 74.12 108.43 2.27
CA ASP A 153 74.34 107.80 0.97
C ASP A 153 75.25 106.59 1.16
N ILE A 154 74.87 105.47 0.54
CA ILE A 154 75.65 104.25 0.52
C ILE A 154 76.27 104.12 -0.85
N TYR A 155 77.56 103.84 -0.90
CA TYR A 155 78.24 103.51 -2.15
C TYR A 155 78.82 102.12 -2.04
N PHE A 156 78.96 101.44 -3.17
CA PHE A 156 79.78 100.25 -3.25
C PHE A 156 80.80 100.37 -4.37
N VAL A 157 81.88 99.64 -4.23
CA VAL A 157 82.94 99.55 -5.24
C VAL A 157 83.44 98.12 -5.31
N ASN A 158 83.77 97.69 -6.52
CA ASN A 158 84.51 96.47 -6.74
C ASN A 158 85.99 96.83 -6.98
N ASP A 159 86.92 96.21 -6.25
CA ASP A 159 88.36 96.48 -6.38
C ASP A 159 88.71 97.99 -6.29
N THR A 160 89.45 98.52 -7.28
CA THR A 160 89.85 99.94 -7.40
C THR A 160 88.92 100.75 -8.31
N GLY A 161 87.70 100.27 -8.55
CA GLY A 161 86.72 100.91 -9.42
C GLY A 161 86.21 102.27 -8.92
N GLN A 162 85.30 102.87 -9.70
CA GLN A 162 84.55 104.04 -9.26
C GLN A 162 83.47 103.62 -8.25
N TRP A 163 83.30 104.42 -7.19
CA TRP A 163 82.22 104.22 -6.21
C TRP A 163 80.86 104.43 -6.89
N GLN A 164 79.97 103.45 -6.76
CA GLN A 164 78.62 103.47 -7.31
C GLN A 164 77.61 103.70 -6.20
N LEU A 165 76.72 104.68 -6.38
CA LEU A 165 75.68 105.03 -5.41
C LEU A 165 74.59 103.94 -5.33
N LEU A 166 74.19 103.60 -4.12
CA LEU A 166 73.24 102.56 -3.77
C LEU A 166 72.22 103.09 -2.73
N PRO A 167 70.91 103.11 -3.03
CA PRO A 167 70.29 102.96 -4.36
C PRO A 167 70.60 104.18 -5.25
N SER A 168 70.30 104.11 -6.56
CA SER A 168 70.63 105.15 -7.55
C SER A 168 70.05 106.56 -7.27
N GLY A 169 69.15 106.71 -6.30
CA GLY A 169 68.61 107.99 -5.83
C GLY A 169 69.24 108.54 -4.54
N GLY A 170 70.14 107.79 -3.88
CA GLY A 170 70.70 108.16 -2.58
C GLY A 170 69.65 108.29 -1.46
N GLY A 171 70.04 108.92 -0.35
CA GLY A 171 69.13 109.33 0.71
C GLY A 171 68.53 108.18 1.52
N VAL A 172 69.32 107.13 1.79
CA VAL A 172 68.90 106.05 2.69
C VAL A 172 68.73 106.63 4.09
N SER A 173 67.66 106.27 4.79
CA SER A 173 67.50 106.70 6.20
C SER A 173 68.76 106.33 6.99
N ALA A 174 69.33 107.27 7.75
CA ALA A 174 70.49 106.99 8.59
C ALA A 174 70.20 105.89 9.62
N GLY A 175 68.92 105.61 9.88
CA GLY A 175 68.41 104.68 10.88
C GLY A 175 68.02 105.42 12.16
N SER A 176 67.62 104.69 13.20
CA SER A 176 67.18 105.26 14.48
C SER A 176 67.99 104.69 15.64
N GLY A 177 68.21 105.49 16.69
CA GLY A 177 68.93 105.03 17.89
C GLY A 177 70.41 104.70 17.63
N GLY A 178 71.04 105.41 16.69
CA GLY A 178 72.46 105.24 16.36
C GLY A 178 72.79 103.99 15.55
N ASN A 179 71.80 103.32 14.97
CA ASN A 179 71.99 102.13 14.12
C ASN A 179 71.21 102.28 12.81
N GLY A 180 71.85 101.93 11.68
CA GLY A 180 71.22 101.90 10.36
C GLY A 180 71.49 100.59 9.63
N SER A 181 70.56 100.23 8.74
CA SER A 181 70.62 99.02 7.93
C SER A 181 69.96 99.25 6.58
N PHE A 182 70.51 98.64 5.54
CA PHE A 182 70.01 98.66 4.18
C PHE A 182 70.04 97.25 3.61
N THR A 183 68.92 96.80 3.06
CA THR A 183 68.85 95.52 2.33
C THR A 183 69.24 95.75 0.87
N TRP A 184 70.34 95.12 0.45
CA TRP A 184 70.78 95.10 -0.93
C TRP A 184 69.92 94.12 -1.72
N ASN A 185 68.91 94.68 -2.41
CA ASN A 185 67.92 93.91 -3.14
C ASN A 185 67.72 94.44 -4.57
N PRO A 186 68.15 93.71 -5.62
CA PRO A 186 69.03 92.54 -5.54
C PRO A 186 70.50 92.93 -5.28
N ALA A 187 71.24 92.05 -4.59
CA ALA A 187 72.69 92.05 -4.63
C ALA A 187 73.17 91.78 -6.07
N PRO A 188 74.38 92.20 -6.45
CA PRO A 188 74.80 92.17 -7.86
C PRO A 188 74.85 90.75 -8.41
N SER A 189 74.29 90.56 -9.60
CA SER A 189 74.30 89.28 -10.34
C SER A 189 75.62 89.07 -11.09
N TYR A 190 76.73 89.08 -10.35
CA TYR A 190 78.04 88.66 -10.84
C TYR A 190 78.92 88.17 -9.68
N LYS A 191 79.90 87.30 -9.94
CA LYS A 191 80.92 86.91 -8.95
C LYS A 191 82.00 87.98 -8.85
N LYS A 192 82.42 88.37 -7.64
CA LYS A 192 83.49 89.34 -7.43
C LYS A 192 84.18 89.20 -6.08
N THR A 193 85.49 89.38 -6.02
CA THR A 193 86.24 89.50 -4.76
C THR A 193 86.56 90.97 -4.46
N ASN A 194 86.93 91.27 -3.21
CA ASN A 194 87.32 92.62 -2.78
C ASN A 194 86.27 93.71 -3.06
N THR A 195 85.00 93.41 -2.79
CA THR A 195 83.95 94.43 -2.79
C THR A 195 84.00 95.20 -1.48
N GLN A 196 83.74 96.50 -1.52
CA GLN A 196 83.66 97.36 -0.34
C GLN A 196 82.45 98.26 -0.42
N VAL A 197 81.84 98.58 0.72
CA VAL A 197 80.77 99.59 0.81
C VAL A 197 81.23 100.77 1.65
N ARG A 198 80.70 101.95 1.36
CA ARG A 198 80.94 103.20 2.08
C ARG A 198 79.60 103.78 2.48
N VAL A 199 79.50 104.28 3.70
CA VAL A 199 78.33 105.00 4.19
C VAL A 199 78.78 106.35 4.68
N TRP A 200 78.15 107.42 4.20
CA TRP A 200 78.41 108.77 4.67
C TRP A 200 77.15 109.61 4.79
N ASP A 201 77.20 110.68 5.56
CA ASP A 201 76.09 111.61 5.75
C ASP A 201 75.73 112.29 4.42
N ASN A 202 74.46 112.20 4.01
CA ASN A 202 73.99 112.77 2.74
C ASN A 202 74.05 114.30 2.76
N ALA A 203 73.87 114.92 3.94
CA ALA A 203 73.90 116.37 4.05
C ALA A 203 75.32 116.93 3.83
N THR A 204 76.36 116.20 4.30
CA THR A 204 77.76 116.64 4.20
C THR A 204 78.76 115.48 4.05
N ASN A 205 79.77 115.65 3.21
CA ASN A 205 80.77 114.60 2.92
C ASN A 205 81.85 114.42 4.01
N ASN A 206 81.74 115.12 5.14
CA ASN A 206 82.73 115.12 6.23
C ASN A 206 82.48 114.04 7.30
N VAL A 207 81.35 113.31 7.23
CA VAL A 207 81.02 112.21 8.15
C VAL A 207 80.87 110.92 7.34
N THR A 208 81.91 110.08 7.29
CA THR A 208 81.98 108.89 6.42
C THR A 208 82.72 107.71 7.07
N ASN A 209 82.38 106.48 6.66
CA ASN A 209 83.13 105.26 6.96
C ASN A 209 82.99 104.18 5.86
N THR A 210 83.94 103.24 5.77
CA THR A 210 83.96 102.14 4.79
C THR A 210 83.98 100.77 5.47
N SER A 211 83.29 99.78 4.89
CA SER A 211 83.31 98.38 5.36
C SER A 211 84.68 97.73 5.16
N ALA A 212 84.85 96.53 5.73
CA ALA A 212 85.91 95.61 5.29
C ALA A 212 85.64 95.08 3.87
N LEU A 213 86.65 94.47 3.25
CA LEU A 213 86.52 93.78 1.96
C LEU A 213 85.70 92.49 2.11
N PHE A 214 84.76 92.25 1.20
CA PHE A 214 83.90 91.05 1.14
C PHE A 214 83.79 90.50 -0.29
N ASN A 215 83.21 89.32 -0.46
CA ASN A 215 83.05 88.65 -1.76
C ASN A 215 81.58 88.60 -2.17
N ILE A 216 81.31 88.68 -3.47
CA ILE A 216 80.06 88.28 -4.10
C ILE A 216 80.28 86.91 -4.76
N VAL A 217 79.56 85.89 -4.31
CA VAL A 217 79.66 84.48 -4.78
C VAL A 217 78.41 84.09 -5.58
N GLY A 218 78.47 83.01 -6.36
CA GLY A 218 77.28 82.50 -7.06
C GLY A 218 76.20 82.01 -6.09
N ASN A 219 74.98 81.78 -6.57
CA ASN A 219 73.86 81.30 -5.76
C ASN A 219 73.13 80.13 -6.46
N VAL A 220 72.79 79.07 -5.74
CA VAL A 220 72.11 77.87 -6.25
C VAL A 220 71.07 77.38 -5.26
N ARG A 221 69.95 76.84 -5.76
CA ARG A 221 68.92 76.18 -4.95
C ARG A 221 68.30 75.00 -5.69
N VAL A 222 68.27 73.80 -5.12
CA VAL A 222 67.57 72.62 -5.67
C VAL A 222 66.06 72.85 -5.61
N THR A 223 65.35 72.53 -6.69
CA THR A 223 63.89 72.71 -6.80
C THR A 223 63.13 71.42 -7.10
N ALA A 224 63.80 70.38 -7.62
CA ALA A 224 63.26 69.02 -7.70
C ALA A 224 64.39 67.99 -7.79
N PRO A 225 64.36 66.89 -7.02
CA PRO A 225 63.41 66.63 -5.94
C PRO A 225 63.69 67.59 -4.77
N ASP A 226 62.65 68.04 -4.09
CA ASP A 226 62.78 68.95 -2.92
C ASP A 226 61.98 68.46 -1.69
N GLY A 227 61.37 67.27 -1.79
CA GLY A 227 60.65 66.60 -0.71
C GLY A 227 59.37 65.88 -1.18
N GLY A 228 59.21 64.61 -0.77
CA GLY A 228 57.99 63.83 -0.96
C GLY A 228 57.74 63.29 -2.38
N GLN A 229 58.61 63.60 -3.36
CA GLN A 229 58.51 62.98 -4.68
C GLN A 229 58.87 61.49 -4.62
N ASN A 230 58.20 60.64 -5.39
CA ASN A 230 58.53 59.22 -5.51
C ASN A 230 58.84 58.89 -6.97
N TRP A 231 60.09 58.52 -7.25
CA TRP A 231 60.59 58.29 -8.59
C TRP A 231 60.82 56.80 -8.82
N PRO A 232 60.15 56.18 -9.80
CA PRO A 232 60.37 54.78 -10.10
C PRO A 232 61.74 54.56 -10.73
N VAL A 233 62.40 53.46 -10.37
CA VAL A 233 63.59 53.00 -11.10
C VAL A 233 63.26 52.75 -12.58
N GLY A 234 64.23 52.96 -13.47
CA GLY A 234 64.02 52.85 -14.92
C GLY A 234 63.30 54.04 -15.55
N SER A 235 62.85 55.02 -14.77
CA SER A 235 62.21 56.23 -15.28
C SER A 235 63.21 57.35 -15.58
N SER A 236 62.82 58.26 -16.46
CA SER A 236 63.56 59.50 -16.72
C SER A 236 62.92 60.65 -15.94
N GLN A 237 63.67 61.26 -15.04
CA GLN A 237 63.21 62.35 -14.17
C GLN A 237 64.12 63.57 -14.32
N PHE A 238 63.58 64.77 -14.10
CA PHE A 238 64.40 65.98 -14.12
C PHE A 238 64.83 66.37 -12.72
N ILE A 239 66.14 66.47 -12.52
CA ILE A 239 66.71 67.23 -11.41
C ILE A 239 66.70 68.70 -11.81
N THR A 240 66.08 69.55 -11.01
CA THR A 240 65.94 70.98 -11.31
C THR A 240 66.52 71.83 -10.20
N TRP A 241 67.06 73.00 -10.55
CA TRP A 241 67.61 73.96 -9.61
C TRP A 241 67.45 75.40 -10.11
N TRP A 242 67.33 76.36 -9.21
CA TRP A 242 67.51 77.78 -9.51
C TRP A 242 68.98 78.18 -9.35
N ARG A 243 69.46 79.15 -10.14
CA ARG A 243 70.83 79.69 -10.01
C ARG A 243 70.95 81.16 -10.40
N ASP A 244 71.92 81.86 -9.81
CA ASP A 244 72.42 83.16 -10.26
C ASP A 244 73.96 83.15 -10.28
N SER A 245 74.54 83.69 -11.36
CA SER A 245 75.99 83.90 -11.51
C SER A 245 76.87 82.64 -11.44
N ILE A 246 76.31 81.44 -11.58
CA ILE A 246 77.04 80.16 -11.65
C ILE A 246 76.97 79.61 -13.07
N THR A 247 78.07 79.29 -13.74
CA THR A 247 78.04 78.71 -15.10
C THR A 247 78.12 77.19 -15.12
N LEU A 248 78.83 76.57 -14.17
CA LEU A 248 79.05 75.13 -14.08
C LEU A 248 78.58 74.61 -12.72
N VAL A 249 77.88 73.47 -12.71
CA VAL A 249 77.48 72.78 -11.47
C VAL A 249 77.91 71.31 -11.45
N ASN A 250 78.16 70.77 -10.26
CA ASN A 250 78.19 69.33 -10.02
C ASN A 250 76.86 68.89 -9.39
N ILE A 251 76.37 67.71 -9.79
CA ILE A 251 75.08 67.15 -9.36
C ILE A 251 75.34 65.78 -8.74
N TYR A 252 74.79 65.56 -7.55
CA TYR A 252 74.93 64.33 -6.77
C TYR A 252 73.58 63.83 -6.29
N PHE A 253 73.50 62.54 -5.98
CA PHE A 253 72.37 61.96 -5.26
C PHE A 253 72.81 61.09 -4.08
N SER A 254 71.90 60.86 -3.15
CA SER A 254 72.07 59.98 -2.01
C SER A 254 70.80 59.14 -1.82
N THR A 255 70.95 57.85 -1.53
CA THR A 255 69.86 56.94 -1.11
C THR A 255 69.90 56.66 0.39
N ASP A 256 70.85 57.25 1.13
CA ASP A 256 71.11 56.98 2.55
C ASP A 256 70.99 58.24 3.42
N GLY A 257 70.11 59.16 3.02
CA GLY A 257 69.81 60.37 3.80
C GLY A 257 70.93 61.42 3.79
N GLY A 258 71.79 61.41 2.79
CA GLY A 258 72.93 62.33 2.64
C GLY A 258 74.21 61.87 3.34
N THR A 259 74.24 60.63 3.83
CA THR A 259 75.43 60.04 4.48
C THR A 259 76.55 59.79 3.47
N SER A 260 76.19 59.32 2.26
CA SER A 260 77.07 59.19 1.12
C SER A 260 76.45 59.81 -0.14
N TRP A 261 77.30 60.30 -1.04
CA TRP A 261 76.88 61.00 -2.26
C TRP A 261 77.46 60.32 -3.50
N ASN A 262 76.58 59.82 -4.35
CA ASN A 262 76.88 59.32 -5.68
C ASN A 262 76.89 60.48 -6.67
N THR A 263 77.86 60.49 -7.58
CA THR A 263 77.98 61.54 -8.60
C THR A 263 77.08 61.23 -9.79
N LEU A 264 76.19 62.16 -10.15
CA LEU A 264 75.37 62.07 -11.36
C LEU A 264 76.04 62.78 -12.53
N GLN A 265 76.51 64.00 -12.28
CA GLN A 265 77.13 64.82 -13.31
C GLN A 265 78.16 65.77 -12.70
N THR A 266 79.25 66.02 -13.43
CA THR A 266 80.26 67.02 -13.05
C THR A 266 80.42 68.07 -14.14
N ASN A 267 80.77 69.30 -13.77
CA ASN A 267 80.99 70.39 -14.72
C ASN A 267 79.81 70.63 -15.69
N TYR A 268 78.58 70.46 -15.23
CA TYR A 268 77.39 70.64 -16.06
C TYR A 268 77.21 72.11 -16.42
N ASN A 269 77.23 72.42 -17.71
CA ASN A 269 77.00 73.78 -18.17
C ASN A 269 75.53 74.17 -18.03
N THR A 270 75.28 75.12 -17.15
CA THR A 270 73.94 75.61 -16.85
C THR A 270 73.47 76.70 -17.81
N THR A 271 74.29 77.14 -18.77
CA THR A 271 73.91 78.21 -19.72
C THR A 271 72.68 77.81 -20.54
N GLY A 272 71.58 78.54 -20.37
CA GLY A 272 70.30 78.25 -21.04
C GLY A 272 69.47 77.13 -20.41
N THR A 273 69.89 76.54 -19.29
CA THR A 273 69.16 75.45 -18.60
C THR A 273 69.28 75.52 -17.08
N THR A 274 68.26 75.01 -16.40
CA THR A 274 68.15 74.90 -14.93
C THR A 274 67.72 73.49 -14.52
N GLN A 275 67.91 72.53 -15.43
CA GLN A 275 67.51 71.15 -15.24
C GLN A 275 68.50 70.19 -15.88
N TRP A 276 68.59 68.99 -15.31
CA TRP A 276 69.34 67.86 -15.83
C TRP A 276 68.44 66.63 -15.89
N PRO A 277 68.28 65.98 -17.06
CA PRO A 277 67.57 64.71 -17.16
C PRO A 277 68.41 63.62 -16.51
N TRP A 278 67.81 62.89 -15.58
CA TRP A 278 68.36 61.70 -14.96
C TRP A 278 67.56 60.48 -15.41
N ASP A 279 68.17 59.65 -16.25
CA ASP A 279 67.68 58.30 -16.50
C ASP A 279 68.09 57.43 -15.31
N ILE A 280 67.13 57.14 -14.42
CA ILE A 280 67.35 56.38 -13.20
C ILE A 280 67.62 54.92 -13.60
N PRO A 281 68.81 54.37 -13.36
CA PRO A 281 69.09 52.98 -13.71
C PRO A 281 68.12 52.00 -13.04
N ASN A 282 67.76 50.92 -13.75
CA ASN A 282 66.88 49.86 -13.22
C ASN A 282 67.44 49.19 -11.97
N ASP A 283 68.76 49.24 -11.76
CA ASP A 283 69.49 48.71 -10.62
C ASP A 283 69.80 49.77 -9.55
N THR A 284 69.15 50.95 -9.60
CA THR A 284 69.27 51.95 -8.52
C THR A 284 68.65 51.40 -7.24
N GLU A 285 69.34 51.59 -6.13
CA GLU A 285 68.85 51.22 -4.80
C GLU A 285 67.57 51.99 -4.46
N VAL A 286 66.50 51.25 -4.14
CA VAL A 286 65.25 51.85 -3.67
C VAL A 286 65.42 52.37 -2.25
N SER A 287 64.85 53.55 -1.97
CA SER A 287 65.00 54.20 -0.68
C SER A 287 63.94 55.28 -0.49
N ASN A 288 63.42 55.40 0.73
CA ASN A 288 62.57 56.51 1.15
C ASN A 288 63.36 57.73 1.69
N ASN A 289 64.71 57.66 1.65
CA ASN A 289 65.64 58.68 2.12
C ASN A 289 66.49 59.23 0.96
N PHE A 290 65.87 59.53 -0.17
CA PHE A 290 66.53 60.02 -1.37
C PHE A 290 66.69 61.56 -1.35
N TYR A 291 67.90 62.04 -1.61
CA TYR A 291 68.28 63.47 -1.67
C TYR A 291 69.14 63.78 -2.89
N VAL A 292 69.05 65.02 -3.37
CA VAL A 292 69.90 65.55 -4.45
C VAL A 292 70.66 66.78 -3.96
N LYS A 293 71.92 66.91 -4.38
CA LYS A 293 72.78 68.06 -4.08
C LYS A 293 73.33 68.66 -5.37
N VAL A 294 73.30 69.98 -5.48
CA VAL A 294 73.86 70.76 -6.60
C VAL A 294 74.83 71.80 -6.05
N GLU A 295 76.05 71.85 -6.58
CA GLU A 295 77.09 72.78 -6.14
C GLU A 295 77.77 73.50 -7.31
N ASP A 296 78.21 74.74 -7.08
CA ASP A 296 79.02 75.54 -7.99
C ASP A 296 80.43 74.96 -8.11
N VAL A 297 80.88 74.69 -9.34
CA VAL A 297 82.21 74.15 -9.59
C VAL A 297 83.31 75.09 -9.11
N ASP A 298 83.13 76.41 -9.25
CA ASP A 298 84.19 77.36 -8.91
C ASP A 298 84.30 77.58 -7.39
N ASN A 299 83.24 77.30 -6.63
CA ASN A 299 83.21 77.54 -5.19
C ASN A 299 82.26 76.59 -4.44
N PRO A 300 82.51 75.27 -4.50
CA PRO A 300 81.55 74.26 -4.05
C PRO A 300 81.26 74.35 -2.55
N ASN A 301 82.21 74.82 -1.74
CA ASN A 301 82.04 74.97 -0.30
C ASN A 301 81.19 76.20 0.09
N ALA A 302 81.12 77.22 -0.75
CA ALA A 302 80.36 78.45 -0.47
C ALA A 302 78.99 78.45 -1.15
N THR A 303 78.88 77.79 -2.30
CA THR A 303 77.72 77.83 -3.18
C THR A 303 77.32 76.40 -3.52
N ASN A 304 76.55 75.78 -2.63
CA ASN A 304 75.90 74.49 -2.82
C ASN A 304 74.52 74.51 -2.19
N ASP A 305 73.65 73.62 -2.65
CA ASP A 305 72.35 73.38 -2.04
C ASP A 305 71.97 71.90 -2.12
N THR A 306 71.17 71.46 -1.16
CA THR A 306 70.63 70.08 -1.07
C THR A 306 69.12 70.14 -0.96
N SER A 307 68.41 69.16 -1.51
CA SER A 307 66.96 69.01 -1.34
C SER A 307 66.51 69.24 0.12
N ASN A 308 65.41 69.97 0.31
CA ASN A 308 64.94 70.39 1.63
C ASN A 308 64.35 69.25 2.48
N ALA A 309 63.87 68.17 1.86
CA ALA A 309 63.34 67.00 2.53
C ALA A 309 63.56 65.72 1.70
N SER A 310 63.41 64.55 2.34
CA SER A 310 63.57 63.26 1.69
C SER A 310 62.50 63.02 0.63
N SER A 311 62.93 62.33 -0.43
CA SER A 311 62.09 61.79 -1.49
C SER A 311 62.28 60.27 -1.56
N GLY A 312 61.54 59.60 -2.44
CA GLY A 312 61.59 58.16 -2.65
C GLY A 312 62.19 57.79 -4.01
N ILE A 313 63.08 56.79 -4.04
CA ILE A 313 63.32 55.93 -5.21
C ILE A 313 62.56 54.64 -4.98
N MET A 314 61.65 54.28 -5.88
CA MET A 314 60.67 53.22 -5.64
C MET A 314 60.75 52.10 -6.67
N SER A 315 60.29 50.91 -6.30
CA SER A 315 60.26 49.75 -7.19
C SER A 315 59.23 49.93 -8.31
N VAL A 316 59.46 49.25 -9.43
CA VAL A 316 58.45 49.09 -10.50
C VAL A 316 57.99 47.65 -10.48
N PHE A 317 56.67 47.42 -10.52
CA PHE A 317 56.06 46.09 -10.57
C PHE A 317 55.29 45.88 -11.87
N ASP A 318 55.13 44.63 -12.29
CA ASP A 318 54.26 44.23 -13.41
C ASP A 318 53.61 42.86 -13.12
N ILE A 319 52.28 42.76 -13.15
CA ILE A 319 51.60 41.49 -12.87
C ILE A 319 51.60 40.64 -14.15
N ILE A 320 52.05 39.39 -14.04
CA ILE A 320 52.16 38.45 -15.16
C ILE A 320 50.98 37.46 -15.15
N ALA A 321 50.64 36.92 -13.98
CA ALA A 321 49.52 36.00 -13.80
C ALA A 321 48.65 36.50 -12.64
N PRO A 322 47.31 36.50 -12.79
CA PRO A 322 46.53 35.72 -13.75
C PRO A 322 46.33 36.34 -15.16
N GLU A 323 46.80 37.56 -15.43
CA GLU A 323 46.56 38.29 -16.69
C GLU A 323 46.95 37.56 -17.98
N ASN A 324 48.13 36.93 -18.02
CA ASN A 324 48.65 36.27 -19.22
C ASN A 324 48.43 34.75 -19.21
N SER A 325 47.52 34.25 -18.38
CA SER A 325 47.21 32.82 -18.33
C SER A 325 46.27 32.41 -19.48
N THR A 326 46.44 31.19 -20.01
CA THR A 326 45.57 30.66 -21.09
C THR A 326 44.12 30.47 -20.65
N THR A 327 43.87 30.47 -19.34
CA THR A 327 42.56 30.41 -18.71
C THR A 327 42.36 31.67 -17.89
N HIS A 328 41.67 32.68 -18.44
CA HIS A 328 41.32 33.94 -17.76
C HIS A 328 40.28 33.75 -16.63
N TYR A 329 40.32 32.63 -15.91
CA TYR A 329 39.43 32.32 -14.80
C TYR A 329 40.15 31.55 -13.70
N LEU A 330 39.78 31.81 -12.46
CA LEU A 330 40.17 31.06 -11.28
C LEU A 330 38.93 30.37 -10.70
N VAL A 331 39.08 29.14 -10.24
CA VAL A 331 38.00 28.36 -9.66
C VAL A 331 38.09 28.39 -8.13
N ALA A 332 36.98 28.69 -7.47
CA ALA A 332 36.88 28.60 -6.01
C ALA A 332 37.35 27.24 -5.48
N GLY A 333 38.02 27.24 -4.33
CA GLY A 333 38.62 26.04 -3.73
C GLY A 333 39.91 25.55 -4.39
N GLY A 334 40.30 26.11 -5.54
CA GLY A 334 41.58 25.83 -6.18
C GLY A 334 42.75 26.63 -5.59
N SER A 335 43.95 26.32 -6.07
CA SER A 335 45.20 27.05 -5.79
C SER A 335 45.81 27.57 -7.08
N TYR A 336 46.19 28.84 -7.11
CA TYR A 336 46.70 29.50 -8.31
C TYR A 336 47.86 30.43 -7.99
N ASP A 337 48.84 30.48 -8.88
CA ASP A 337 50.01 31.34 -8.73
C ASP A 337 49.73 32.76 -9.22
N ILE A 338 50.03 33.74 -8.37
CA ILE A 338 50.14 35.14 -8.71
C ILE A 338 51.62 35.42 -9.00
N ASN A 339 51.90 35.77 -10.25
CA ASN A 339 53.26 36.05 -10.72
C ASN A 339 53.39 37.54 -10.99
N TRP A 340 54.49 38.15 -10.57
CA TRP A 340 54.82 39.53 -10.94
C TRP A 340 56.32 39.70 -11.18
N SER A 341 56.67 40.61 -12.09
CA SER A 341 58.05 41.09 -12.20
C SER A 341 58.26 42.34 -11.35
N TYR A 342 59.51 42.61 -10.98
CA TYR A 342 59.89 43.77 -10.19
C TYR A 342 61.28 44.29 -10.59
N GLN A 343 61.53 45.59 -10.40
CA GLN A 343 62.87 46.21 -10.49
C GLN A 343 63.10 47.07 -9.24
N PRO A 344 64.33 47.14 -8.68
CA PRO A 344 65.57 46.46 -9.10
C PRO A 344 65.63 44.98 -8.69
N THR A 345 66.28 44.13 -9.48
CA THR A 345 66.43 42.68 -9.19
C THR A 345 67.75 42.28 -8.50
N SER A 346 68.81 43.09 -8.65
CA SER A 346 70.20 42.69 -8.38
C SER A 346 70.93 43.43 -7.24
N VAL A 347 70.27 44.32 -6.48
CA VAL A 347 70.91 45.14 -5.41
C VAL A 347 70.60 44.66 -3.99
N ALA A 348 71.43 45.03 -3.01
CA ALA A 348 71.37 44.53 -1.64
C ALA A 348 70.15 45.01 -0.84
N ASN A 349 69.72 46.27 -1.03
CA ASN A 349 68.49 46.83 -0.45
C ASN A 349 67.29 46.73 -1.41
N LYS A 350 67.20 45.64 -2.18
CA LYS A 350 66.06 45.34 -3.08
C LYS A 350 64.78 44.90 -2.35
N THR A 351 64.84 44.68 -1.04
CA THR A 351 63.80 43.95 -0.30
C THR A 351 63.01 44.85 0.63
N ALA A 352 62.20 45.72 0.04
CA ALA A 352 60.90 45.93 0.64
C ALA A 352 60.04 44.70 0.33
N ASN A 353 59.28 44.21 1.31
CA ASN A 353 58.33 43.13 1.09
C ASN A 353 57.22 43.61 0.13
N ALA A 354 56.52 42.68 -0.50
CA ALA A 354 55.35 42.95 -1.31
C ALA A 354 54.07 42.71 -0.49
N ILE A 355 53.00 43.42 -0.84
CA ILE A 355 51.64 43.20 -0.36
C ILE A 355 50.80 42.84 -1.59
N LEU A 356 50.09 41.70 -1.56
CA LEU A 356 49.17 41.30 -2.63
C LEU A 356 47.73 41.42 -2.18
N GLN A 357 46.93 42.02 -3.05
CA GLN A 357 45.50 42.22 -2.82
C GLN A 357 44.69 41.80 -4.03
N TYR A 358 43.44 41.44 -3.80
CA TYR A 358 42.46 41.14 -4.85
C TYR A 358 41.26 42.09 -4.73
N SER A 359 40.58 42.28 -5.84
CA SER A 359 39.31 43.02 -5.95
C SER A 359 38.28 42.13 -6.64
N THR A 360 37.01 42.27 -6.25
CA THR A 360 35.86 41.61 -6.89
C THR A 360 34.98 42.60 -7.66
N ASP A 361 35.37 43.87 -7.75
CA ASP A 361 34.57 44.95 -8.32
C ASP A 361 35.35 45.81 -9.34
N GLY A 362 36.32 45.19 -10.02
CA GLY A 362 37.10 45.84 -11.09
C GLY A 362 38.15 46.83 -10.59
N GLY A 363 38.54 46.75 -9.31
CA GLY A 363 39.53 47.62 -8.69
C GLY A 363 38.95 48.75 -7.83
N GLY A 364 37.63 48.75 -7.57
CA GLY A 364 36.98 49.75 -6.71
C GLY A 364 37.33 49.54 -5.23
N ASN A 365 37.25 48.31 -4.75
CA ASN A 365 37.60 47.89 -3.39
C ASN A 365 38.63 46.76 -3.44
N TRP A 366 39.57 46.78 -2.50
CA TRP A 366 40.68 45.85 -2.42
C TRP A 366 40.71 45.14 -1.07
N SER A 367 40.98 43.84 -1.09
CA SER A 367 41.14 42.97 0.08
C SER A 367 42.46 42.22 0.01
N ASP A 368 43.09 41.97 1.16
CA ASP A 368 44.33 41.21 1.22
C ASP A 368 44.11 39.77 0.73
N ILE A 369 45.03 39.29 -0.12
CA ILE A 369 45.10 37.86 -0.41
C ILE A 369 45.58 37.17 0.87
N PRO A 370 44.87 36.16 1.40
CA PRO A 370 45.25 35.49 2.65
C PRO A 370 46.69 34.98 2.62
N GLY A 371 47.51 35.45 3.57
CA GLY A 371 48.94 35.11 3.67
C GLY A 371 49.89 35.98 2.84
N ALA A 372 49.38 36.98 2.12
CA ALA A 372 50.19 37.89 1.29
C ALA A 372 50.07 39.37 1.71
N ASN A 373 49.65 39.65 2.95
CA ASN A 373 49.58 41.01 3.48
C ASN A 373 50.98 41.62 3.75
N ILE A 374 52.01 40.77 3.92
CA ILE A 374 53.44 41.09 3.82
C ILE A 374 54.12 39.79 3.35
N THR A 375 54.56 39.74 2.08
CA THR A 375 55.27 38.59 1.48
C THR A 375 56.64 39.01 0.97
N THR A 376 57.57 38.08 0.87
CA THR A 376 58.86 38.33 0.20
C THR A 376 58.61 38.83 -1.21
N ASN A 377 59.31 39.88 -1.63
CA ASN A 377 59.27 40.35 -3.02
C ASN A 377 60.17 39.49 -3.91
N ASP A 378 59.77 38.24 -4.16
CA ASP A 378 60.49 37.27 -5.00
C ASP A 378 59.81 36.99 -6.35
N GLY A 379 58.63 37.59 -6.60
CA GLY A 379 57.93 37.56 -7.89
C GLY A 379 56.88 36.44 -8.03
N LEU A 380 56.64 35.64 -6.99
CA LEU A 380 55.70 34.53 -7.02
C LEU A 380 54.99 34.37 -5.67
N PHE A 381 53.67 34.25 -5.71
CA PHE A 381 52.87 33.86 -4.55
C PHE A 381 51.74 32.91 -4.95
N THR A 382 51.63 31.76 -4.30
CA THR A 382 50.52 30.83 -4.53
C THR A 382 49.32 31.20 -3.66
N TRP A 383 48.25 31.69 -4.29
CA TRP A 383 46.95 31.89 -3.65
C TRP A 383 46.25 30.55 -3.47
N ASN A 384 46.38 29.97 -2.28
CA ASN A 384 45.79 28.69 -1.93
C ASN A 384 44.34 28.81 -1.46
N ASN A 385 43.53 27.81 -1.82
CA ASN A 385 42.15 27.64 -1.35
C ASN A 385 41.30 28.91 -1.50
N ILE A 386 41.12 29.38 -2.74
CA ILE A 386 40.36 30.61 -2.98
C ILE A 386 38.96 30.48 -2.37
N ASN A 387 38.58 31.43 -1.52
CA ASN A 387 37.33 31.37 -0.79
C ASN A 387 36.13 31.37 -1.76
N GLY A 388 35.22 30.42 -1.58
CA GLY A 388 34.03 30.28 -2.42
C GLY A 388 33.03 31.43 -2.34
N THR A 389 33.15 32.36 -1.40
CA THR A 389 32.26 33.52 -1.27
C THR A 389 32.67 34.74 -2.10
N VAL A 390 33.86 34.73 -2.73
CA VAL A 390 34.42 35.90 -3.42
C VAL A 390 34.30 35.83 -4.94
N LEU A 391 33.26 35.15 -5.45
CA LEU A 391 33.05 35.00 -6.90
C LEU A 391 32.79 36.35 -7.58
N SER A 392 33.40 36.59 -8.74
CA SER A 392 33.20 37.80 -9.54
C SER A 392 33.72 37.66 -10.98
N LYS A 393 32.97 38.23 -11.93
CA LYS A 393 33.40 38.42 -13.33
C LYS A 393 34.32 39.65 -13.52
N GLN A 394 34.55 40.43 -12.46
CA GLN A 394 35.32 41.67 -12.47
C GLN A 394 36.55 41.56 -11.56
N ALA A 395 37.09 40.35 -11.35
CA ALA A 395 38.18 40.17 -10.41
C ALA A 395 39.49 40.78 -10.93
N LYS A 396 40.24 41.42 -10.03
CA LYS A 396 41.59 41.97 -10.29
C LYS A 396 42.55 41.62 -9.16
N VAL A 397 43.85 41.66 -9.42
CA VAL A 397 44.90 41.58 -8.38
C VAL A 397 45.84 42.78 -8.46
N ARG A 398 46.50 43.12 -7.36
CA ARG A 398 47.55 44.14 -7.34
C ARG A 398 48.67 43.78 -6.40
N VAL A 399 49.84 44.34 -6.68
CA VAL A 399 51.07 44.24 -5.88
C VAL A 399 51.51 45.63 -5.42
N ILE A 400 51.91 45.74 -4.15
CA ILE A 400 52.30 47.01 -3.51
C ILE A 400 53.59 46.79 -2.71
N GLN A 401 54.51 47.76 -2.74
CA GLN A 401 55.72 47.75 -1.91
C GLN A 401 55.36 48.10 -0.45
N SER A 402 55.80 47.28 0.51
CA SER A 402 55.34 47.33 1.91
C SER A 402 55.72 48.60 2.68
N ASP A 403 56.82 49.24 2.30
CA ASP A 403 57.35 50.43 2.97
C ASP A 403 57.22 51.71 2.10
N ASN A 404 56.73 51.60 0.87
CA ASN A 404 56.40 52.72 0.00
C ASN A 404 55.20 52.38 -0.90
N TYR A 405 53.99 52.70 -0.42
CA TYR A 405 52.73 52.38 -1.09
C TYR A 405 52.55 53.04 -2.47
N ASN A 406 53.38 54.02 -2.85
CA ASN A 406 53.35 54.60 -4.18
C ASN A 406 53.94 53.66 -5.24
N ALA A 407 54.80 52.71 -4.85
CA ALA A 407 55.22 51.60 -5.70
C ALA A 407 54.13 50.53 -5.65
N SER A 408 53.21 50.58 -6.61
CA SER A 408 52.19 49.56 -6.80
C SER A 408 51.89 49.36 -8.28
N ASN A 409 51.39 48.17 -8.62
CA ASN A 409 50.80 47.92 -9.93
C ASN A 409 49.60 46.96 -9.80
N GLU A 410 48.64 47.10 -10.69
CA GLU A 410 47.39 46.32 -10.75
C GLU A 410 47.35 45.50 -12.03
N SER A 411 46.50 44.49 -12.03
CA SER A 411 46.24 43.72 -13.24
C SER A 411 45.53 44.53 -14.32
N GLU A 412 46.05 44.48 -15.56
CA GLU A 412 45.47 45.18 -16.72
C GLU A 412 44.06 44.68 -17.01
N ASN A 413 43.92 43.36 -17.15
CA ASN A 413 42.66 42.69 -17.48
C ASN A 413 41.96 42.17 -16.23
N VAL A 414 40.63 42.15 -16.27
CA VAL A 414 39.83 41.39 -15.29
C VAL A 414 39.89 39.90 -15.61
N PHE A 415 39.79 39.06 -14.59
CA PHE A 415 39.62 37.61 -14.72
C PHE A 415 38.34 37.15 -14.03
N ASP A 416 37.84 35.98 -14.43
CA ASP A 416 36.61 35.40 -13.87
C ASP A 416 36.94 34.55 -12.64
N LEU A 417 36.55 34.99 -11.46
CA LEU A 417 36.62 34.20 -10.24
C LEU A 417 35.27 33.50 -10.03
N ARG A 418 35.20 32.20 -10.33
CA ARG A 418 33.92 31.49 -10.45
C ARG A 418 33.88 30.17 -9.68
N GLY A 419 32.66 29.63 -9.52
CA GLY A 419 32.46 28.30 -8.97
C GLY A 419 32.78 27.18 -9.96
N ASN A 420 32.49 25.95 -9.57
CA ASN A 420 32.54 24.76 -10.44
C ASN A 420 31.30 23.90 -10.25
N LEU A 421 30.89 23.20 -11.31
CA LEU A 421 29.73 22.31 -11.32
C LEU A 421 30.10 20.95 -11.94
N THR A 422 29.59 19.88 -11.35
CA THR A 422 29.69 18.52 -11.90
C THR A 422 28.31 17.88 -11.89
N VAL A 423 27.83 17.40 -13.04
CA VAL A 423 26.63 16.54 -13.08
C VAL A 423 27.03 15.14 -12.61
N ASP A 424 26.45 14.70 -11.50
CA ASP A 424 26.74 13.41 -10.86
C ASP A 424 25.72 12.33 -11.22
N ALA A 425 24.49 12.69 -11.58
CA ALA A 425 23.49 11.80 -12.15
C ALA A 425 22.46 12.60 -12.97
N PRO A 426 21.90 12.04 -14.06
CA PRO A 426 22.21 10.74 -14.65
C PRO A 426 23.59 10.70 -15.35
N THR A 427 24.21 9.52 -15.33
CA THR A 427 25.56 9.19 -15.84
C THR A 427 25.52 8.18 -16.98
N ASN A 428 26.68 7.62 -17.34
CA ASN A 428 26.79 6.64 -18.41
C ASN A 428 26.08 5.33 -18.05
N GLY A 429 25.07 4.94 -18.82
CA GLY A 429 24.38 3.66 -18.67
C GLY A 429 23.19 3.67 -17.72
N ASP A 430 22.85 4.82 -17.12
CA ASP A 430 21.58 4.97 -16.40
C ASP A 430 20.41 4.77 -17.37
N ASN A 431 19.37 4.08 -16.91
CA ASN A 431 18.17 3.76 -17.70
C ASN A 431 16.96 4.37 -17.01
N LEU A 432 16.49 5.50 -17.54
CA LEU A 432 15.33 6.22 -17.05
C LEU A 432 14.09 5.82 -17.87
N THR A 433 12.92 6.01 -17.28
CA THR A 433 11.63 5.69 -17.92
C THR A 433 10.74 6.92 -17.93
N VAL A 434 10.05 7.17 -19.04
CA VAL A 434 9.06 8.26 -19.12
C VAL A 434 7.89 8.05 -18.15
N ALA A 435 7.17 9.11 -17.80
CA ALA A 435 6.07 9.10 -16.82
C ALA A 435 6.48 8.65 -15.39
N THR A 436 7.76 8.78 -15.07
CA THR A 436 8.33 8.56 -13.73
C THR A 436 9.16 9.78 -13.33
N SER A 437 9.64 9.83 -12.09
CA SER A 437 10.58 10.88 -11.66
C SER A 437 11.98 10.32 -11.44
N ALA A 438 13.00 11.14 -11.70
CA ALA A 438 14.40 10.79 -11.51
C ALA A 438 15.19 11.99 -10.96
N ASP A 439 16.07 11.75 -9.99
CA ASP A 439 16.91 12.80 -9.44
C ASP A 439 18.04 13.18 -10.40
N ILE A 440 18.14 14.48 -10.71
CA ILE A 440 19.34 15.07 -11.30
C ILE A 440 20.23 15.52 -10.14
N ASN A 441 21.38 14.87 -9.97
CA ASN A 441 22.32 15.15 -8.88
C ASN A 441 23.54 15.90 -9.39
N TRP A 442 24.09 16.78 -8.54
CA TRP A 442 25.29 17.53 -8.88
C TRP A 442 26.13 17.91 -7.67
N THR A 443 27.41 18.10 -7.92
CA THR A 443 28.36 18.67 -6.98
C THR A 443 28.68 20.10 -7.39
N ARG A 444 28.77 21.00 -6.41
CA ARG A 444 29.19 22.39 -6.63
C ARG A 444 30.38 22.78 -5.76
N VAL A 445 31.26 23.61 -6.29
CA VAL A 445 32.35 24.27 -5.55
C VAL A 445 32.19 25.78 -5.71
N GLY A 446 32.35 26.54 -4.63
CA GLY A 446 32.02 27.97 -4.59
C GLY A 446 30.54 28.23 -4.37
N ASN A 447 30.19 29.48 -4.12
CA ASN A 447 28.82 29.91 -3.80
C ASN A 447 27.95 30.08 -5.06
N VAL A 448 27.84 29.03 -5.88
CA VAL A 448 26.85 28.98 -6.98
C VAL A 448 25.47 28.94 -6.36
N SER A 449 24.61 29.92 -6.65
CA SER A 449 23.32 30.09 -5.96
C SER A 449 22.17 29.37 -6.68
N THR A 450 22.07 29.56 -7.98
CA THR A 450 20.95 29.10 -8.82
C THR A 450 21.43 28.43 -10.09
N LEU A 451 20.69 27.42 -10.54
CA LEU A 451 20.97 26.64 -11.73
C LEU A 451 19.80 26.65 -12.72
N LYS A 452 20.16 26.69 -14.00
CA LYS A 452 19.34 26.22 -15.10
C LYS A 452 19.72 24.77 -15.42
N VAL A 453 18.71 23.89 -15.48
CA VAL A 453 18.83 22.46 -15.80
C VAL A 453 18.23 22.20 -17.19
N GLU A 454 18.99 21.56 -18.07
CA GLU A 454 18.62 21.30 -19.46
C GLU A 454 18.81 19.83 -19.82
N TYR A 455 17.89 19.28 -20.62
CA TYR A 455 17.91 17.91 -21.15
C TYR A 455 18.06 17.91 -22.67
N SER A 456 18.84 16.98 -23.18
CA SER A 456 18.98 16.73 -24.62
C SER A 456 18.69 15.26 -24.92
N TYR A 457 17.81 15.02 -25.90
CA TYR A 457 17.50 13.67 -26.39
C TYR A 457 18.42 13.23 -27.54
N ASP A 458 19.23 14.13 -28.11
CA ASP A 458 20.01 13.94 -29.34
C ASP A 458 21.53 14.09 -29.12
N GLY A 459 22.03 13.71 -27.94
CA GLY A 459 23.47 13.70 -27.64
C GLY A 459 24.08 15.09 -27.41
N GLY A 460 23.25 16.10 -27.13
CA GLY A 460 23.67 17.48 -26.89
C GLY A 460 23.58 18.39 -28.11
N SER A 461 22.96 17.93 -29.21
CA SER A 461 22.78 18.73 -30.42
C SER A 461 21.68 19.80 -30.25
N SER A 462 20.64 19.48 -29.48
CA SER A 462 19.58 20.39 -29.05
C SER A 462 19.29 20.22 -27.56
N TRP A 463 18.82 21.29 -26.90
CA TRP A 463 18.60 21.33 -25.45
C TRP A 463 17.20 21.87 -25.13
N LYS A 464 16.46 21.14 -24.29
CA LYS A 464 15.19 21.53 -23.69
C LYS A 464 15.44 21.97 -22.25
N THR A 465 14.96 23.15 -21.88
CA THR A 465 15.00 23.60 -20.47
C THR A 465 14.01 22.80 -19.64
N LEU A 466 14.51 22.16 -18.58
CA LEU A 466 13.70 21.43 -17.60
C LEU A 466 13.30 22.33 -16.42
N GLY A 467 14.23 23.18 -15.98
CA GLY A 467 14.00 24.10 -14.86
C GLY A 467 15.00 25.26 -14.85
N THR A 468 14.57 26.37 -14.27
CA THR A 468 15.38 27.58 -14.00
C THR A 468 15.26 27.95 -12.54
N THR A 469 16.17 28.78 -12.04
CA THR A 469 16.23 29.25 -10.65
C THR A 469 16.29 28.12 -9.63
N ILE A 470 16.82 26.96 -10.02
CA ILE A 470 16.93 25.78 -9.15
C ILE A 470 17.99 26.07 -8.09
N ASN A 471 17.63 25.91 -6.82
CA ASN A 471 18.57 26.16 -5.74
C ASN A 471 19.74 25.16 -5.80
N ALA A 472 20.91 25.66 -6.20
CA ALA A 472 22.11 24.86 -6.37
C ALA A 472 22.57 24.18 -5.07
N SER A 473 22.12 24.66 -3.89
CA SER A 473 22.51 24.12 -2.58
C SER A 473 21.92 22.78 -2.27
N ASN A 474 20.81 22.47 -2.91
CA ASN A 474 20.15 21.20 -2.72
C ASN A 474 20.99 20.04 -3.27
N GLN A 475 21.88 20.30 -4.25
CA GLN A 475 22.73 19.28 -4.91
C GLN A 475 21.92 18.15 -5.58
N THR A 476 20.61 18.35 -5.69
CA THR A 476 19.65 17.43 -6.29
C THR A 476 18.41 18.21 -6.74
N TRP A 477 17.79 17.74 -7.81
CA TRP A 477 16.49 18.22 -8.31
C TRP A 477 15.70 17.05 -8.88
N ASP A 478 14.47 16.89 -8.40
CA ASP A 478 13.54 15.87 -8.86
C ASP A 478 13.03 16.24 -10.26
N TRP A 479 13.47 15.49 -11.27
CA TRP A 479 13.01 15.64 -12.63
C TRP A 479 11.79 14.76 -12.85
N ASP A 480 10.62 15.41 -12.91
CA ASP A 480 9.37 14.78 -13.38
C ASP A 480 9.42 14.57 -14.90
N ILE A 481 9.64 13.33 -15.33
CA ILE A 481 9.83 12.99 -16.74
C ILE A 481 8.47 12.83 -17.41
N ASN A 482 8.14 13.76 -18.32
CA ASN A 482 6.85 13.74 -18.99
C ASN A 482 6.62 12.44 -19.80
N ALA A 483 5.39 11.95 -19.80
CA ALA A 483 4.96 10.79 -20.59
C ALA A 483 5.20 10.94 -22.11
N SER A 484 5.24 12.17 -22.62
CA SER A 484 5.45 12.49 -24.03
C SER A 484 6.90 12.83 -24.38
N GLU A 485 7.87 12.62 -23.49
CA GLU A 485 9.28 12.82 -23.86
C GLU A 485 9.73 11.84 -24.94
N ASN A 486 10.61 12.30 -25.83
CA ASN A 486 11.23 11.44 -26.83
C ASN A 486 12.15 10.42 -26.14
N THR A 487 12.02 9.14 -26.48
CA THR A 487 12.93 8.12 -25.99
C THR A 487 14.30 8.28 -26.67
N THR A 488 15.38 7.92 -25.96
CA THR A 488 16.74 8.05 -26.47
C THR A 488 17.69 7.09 -25.78
N VAL A 489 18.81 6.77 -26.43
CA VAL A 489 19.95 6.06 -25.82
C VAL A 489 21.19 6.95 -25.69
N ILE A 490 21.06 8.22 -26.07
CA ILE A 490 22.13 9.22 -26.08
C ILE A 490 21.75 10.48 -25.29
N GLY A 491 20.93 10.32 -24.24
CA GLY A 491 20.46 11.42 -23.40
C GLY A 491 21.60 12.13 -22.66
N LYS A 492 21.48 13.46 -22.53
CA LYS A 492 22.43 14.32 -21.80
C LYS A 492 21.72 15.31 -20.88
N ILE A 493 22.32 15.60 -19.72
CA ILE A 493 21.92 16.71 -18.83
C ILE A 493 23.01 17.78 -18.85
N LYS A 494 22.60 19.04 -18.88
CA LYS A 494 23.47 20.21 -18.73
C LYS A 494 22.97 21.10 -17.60
N LEU A 495 23.91 21.52 -16.76
CA LEU A 495 23.72 22.50 -15.71
C LEU A 495 24.43 23.80 -16.09
N THR A 496 23.79 24.93 -15.86
CA THR A 496 24.36 26.26 -16.06
C THR A 496 24.09 27.09 -14.82
N ASP A 497 25.15 27.66 -14.22
CA ASP A 497 25.02 28.71 -13.21
C ASP A 497 24.40 29.96 -13.83
N GLU A 498 23.30 30.45 -13.25
CA GLU A 498 22.58 31.60 -13.80
C GLU A 498 23.23 32.93 -13.43
N ASP A 499 24.00 33.00 -12.34
CA ASP A 499 24.78 34.17 -11.96
C ASP A 499 26.06 34.26 -12.84
N ASN A 500 26.60 33.11 -13.24
CA ASN A 500 27.71 33.00 -14.16
C ASN A 500 27.55 31.90 -15.23
N THR A 501 26.99 32.28 -16.38
CA THR A 501 26.76 31.39 -17.53
C THR A 501 28.00 30.71 -18.11
N ASN A 502 29.22 31.12 -17.75
CA ASN A 502 30.44 30.42 -18.15
C ASN A 502 30.70 29.18 -17.27
N THR A 503 30.07 29.08 -16.09
CA THR A 503 30.11 27.91 -15.19
C THR A 503 29.02 26.95 -15.62
N THR A 504 29.38 25.98 -16.47
CA THR A 504 28.47 24.94 -16.94
C THR A 504 29.05 23.56 -16.69
N SER A 505 28.17 22.58 -16.52
CA SER A 505 28.54 21.17 -16.48
C SER A 505 27.65 20.37 -17.42
N THR A 506 28.18 19.34 -18.07
CA THR A 506 27.40 18.40 -18.88
C THR A 506 27.73 17.00 -18.41
N SER A 507 26.73 16.11 -18.38
CA SER A 507 26.92 14.73 -17.96
C SER A 507 28.04 14.04 -18.77
N ILE A 508 28.95 13.36 -18.06
CA ILE A 508 30.17 12.76 -18.62
C ILE A 508 29.85 11.61 -19.60
N GLY A 509 28.71 10.94 -19.43
CA GLY A 509 28.24 9.84 -20.29
C GLY A 509 26.82 10.03 -20.82
N ASN A 510 26.34 9.04 -21.56
CA ASN A 510 24.97 9.02 -22.09
C ASN A 510 24.08 8.18 -21.17
N PHE A 511 22.87 8.67 -20.88
CA PHE A 511 21.83 7.85 -20.28
C PHE A 511 20.79 7.46 -21.32
N SER A 512 20.05 6.39 -21.07
CA SER A 512 18.88 6.04 -21.87
C SER A 512 17.60 6.54 -21.20
N LEU A 513 16.68 7.05 -21.99
CA LEU A 513 15.31 7.33 -21.60
C LEU A 513 14.39 6.43 -22.42
N LYS A 514 13.71 5.50 -21.78
CA LYS A 514 12.87 4.48 -22.41
C LYS A 514 11.39 4.77 -22.25
N GLY A 515 10.61 4.26 -23.20
CA GLY A 515 9.17 4.20 -23.11
C GLY A 515 8.71 3.19 -22.07
N ASN A 516 7.41 3.11 -21.85
CA ASN A 516 6.79 1.98 -21.17
C ASN A 516 5.54 1.56 -21.95
N ILE A 517 5.16 0.30 -21.79
CA ILE A 517 3.92 -0.27 -22.34
C ILE A 517 3.22 -0.99 -21.19
N HIS A 518 1.89 -1.06 -21.24
CA HIS A 518 1.07 -1.75 -20.27
C HIS A 518 -0.05 -2.52 -20.96
N VAL A 519 -0.23 -3.79 -20.60
CA VAL A 519 -1.38 -4.61 -21.03
C VAL A 519 -2.61 -4.19 -20.22
N ASP A 520 -3.59 -3.57 -20.88
CA ASP A 520 -4.84 -3.16 -20.20
C ASP A 520 -5.86 -4.31 -20.15
N LYS A 521 -5.88 -5.17 -21.19
CA LYS A 521 -6.79 -6.32 -21.29
C LYS A 521 -6.32 -7.32 -22.36
N PRO A 522 -6.44 -8.65 -22.17
CA PRO A 522 -6.70 -9.31 -20.89
C PRO A 522 -5.48 -9.18 -19.96
N ASP A 523 -5.70 -8.77 -18.72
CA ASP A 523 -4.63 -8.48 -17.74
C ASP A 523 -4.64 -9.46 -16.55
N GLY A 524 -5.67 -10.31 -16.43
CA GLY A 524 -5.71 -11.38 -15.44
C GLY A 524 -7.11 -11.72 -14.93
N GLY A 525 -7.39 -13.02 -14.81
CA GLY A 525 -8.64 -13.53 -14.25
C GLY A 525 -9.84 -13.51 -15.21
N GLU A 526 -9.72 -12.93 -16.41
CA GLU A 526 -10.77 -13.00 -17.41
C GLU A 526 -11.01 -14.45 -17.87
N VAL A 527 -12.25 -14.77 -18.22
CA VAL A 527 -12.61 -16.07 -18.78
C VAL A 527 -13.26 -15.89 -20.13
N LEU A 528 -12.48 -16.12 -21.18
CA LEU A 528 -12.89 -16.07 -22.56
C LEU A 528 -13.69 -17.32 -22.91
N THR A 529 -14.68 -17.20 -23.80
CA THR A 529 -15.51 -18.34 -24.24
C THR A 529 -15.17 -18.69 -25.68
N TYR A 530 -14.66 -19.90 -25.91
CA TYR A 530 -14.39 -20.41 -27.24
C TYR A 530 -15.69 -20.91 -27.91
N THR A 531 -16.05 -20.29 -29.03
CA THR A 531 -17.21 -20.66 -29.87
C THR A 531 -16.80 -21.13 -31.28
N GLY A 532 -15.50 -21.23 -31.56
CA GLY A 532 -14.95 -21.53 -32.89
C GLY A 532 -14.77 -20.32 -33.82
N THR A 533 -15.44 -19.20 -33.54
CA THR A 533 -15.33 -17.95 -34.32
C THR A 533 -15.24 -16.68 -33.45
N GLY A 534 -15.28 -16.83 -32.12
CA GLY A 534 -15.23 -15.72 -31.19
C GLY A 534 -13.87 -15.03 -31.19
N THR A 535 -13.89 -13.71 -31.07
CA THR A 535 -12.70 -12.86 -30.91
C THR A 535 -12.77 -12.07 -29.59
N THR A 536 -11.64 -11.54 -29.15
CA THR A 536 -11.53 -10.61 -28.02
C THR A 536 -10.45 -9.58 -28.31
N ASP A 537 -10.63 -8.37 -27.81
CA ASP A 537 -9.61 -7.33 -27.94
C ASP A 537 -8.47 -7.56 -26.95
N ILE A 538 -7.24 -7.40 -27.43
CA ILE A 538 -6.05 -7.13 -26.61
C ILE A 538 -5.83 -5.63 -26.62
N ASN A 539 -5.94 -4.97 -25.47
CA ASN A 539 -5.79 -3.52 -25.32
C ASN A 539 -4.51 -3.19 -24.57
N TRP A 540 -3.91 -2.05 -24.91
CA TRP A 540 -2.71 -1.57 -24.23
C TRP A 540 -2.62 -0.04 -24.18
N SER A 541 -1.88 0.41 -23.18
CA SER A 541 -1.45 1.79 -23.02
C SER A 541 0.07 1.86 -23.10
N TYR A 542 0.62 2.96 -23.61
CA TYR A 542 2.08 3.14 -23.68
C TYR A 542 2.44 4.62 -23.60
N ASN A 543 3.66 4.91 -23.16
CA ASN A 543 4.25 6.25 -23.07
C ASN A 543 5.60 6.29 -23.80
N GLY A 544 5.98 7.47 -24.29
CA GLY A 544 7.16 7.68 -25.12
C GLY A 544 6.93 7.38 -26.61
N THR A 545 8.00 7.40 -27.39
CA THR A 545 7.99 7.10 -28.83
C THR A 545 8.12 5.60 -29.07
N MET A 546 7.06 4.97 -29.59
CA MET A 546 6.99 3.56 -29.97
C MET A 546 6.18 3.45 -31.26
N GLU A 547 6.77 2.91 -32.33
CA GLU A 547 6.11 2.78 -33.64
C GLU A 547 5.28 1.50 -33.71
N ASN A 548 5.88 0.36 -33.37
CA ASN A 548 5.26 -0.96 -33.47
C ASN A 548 5.41 -1.75 -32.17
N VAL A 549 4.38 -2.54 -31.85
CA VAL A 549 4.35 -3.48 -30.74
C VAL A 549 4.18 -4.91 -31.26
N ILE A 550 4.99 -5.82 -30.75
CA ILE A 550 4.87 -7.25 -30.98
C ILE A 550 3.96 -7.84 -29.89
N ILE A 551 2.90 -8.53 -30.31
CA ILE A 551 1.93 -9.18 -29.43
C ILE A 551 2.25 -10.66 -29.35
N TYR A 552 2.39 -11.18 -28.14
CA TYR A 552 2.62 -12.60 -27.85
C TYR A 552 1.49 -13.18 -27.02
N TYR A 553 1.19 -14.46 -27.23
CA TYR A 553 0.36 -15.26 -26.33
C TYR A 553 1.12 -16.47 -25.80
N SER A 554 0.75 -16.90 -24.60
CA SER A 554 1.20 -18.13 -23.96
C SER A 554 -0.03 -18.94 -23.54
N ASN A 555 0.07 -20.28 -23.59
CA ASN A 555 -0.92 -21.21 -23.03
C ASN A 555 -0.40 -21.99 -21.79
N ASN A 556 0.78 -21.63 -21.29
CA ASN A 556 1.49 -22.29 -20.19
C ASN A 556 2.10 -21.29 -19.19
N SER A 557 1.35 -20.25 -18.83
CA SER A 557 1.72 -19.25 -17.82
C SER A 557 3.05 -18.54 -18.07
N GLY A 558 3.35 -18.25 -19.34
CA GLY A 558 4.51 -17.49 -19.77
C GLY A 558 5.79 -18.32 -19.97
N ALA A 559 5.73 -19.65 -19.83
CA ALA A 559 6.89 -20.50 -20.04
C ALA A 559 7.33 -20.56 -21.52
N THR A 560 6.38 -20.51 -22.46
CA THR A 560 6.66 -20.37 -23.90
C THR A 560 5.72 -19.36 -24.54
N TRP A 561 6.25 -18.55 -25.45
CA TRP A 561 5.51 -17.48 -26.13
C TRP A 561 5.38 -17.75 -27.62
N THR A 562 4.19 -17.56 -28.16
CA THR A 562 3.91 -17.58 -29.60
C THR A 562 3.54 -16.17 -30.04
N THR A 563 4.16 -15.66 -31.10
CA THR A 563 3.79 -14.37 -31.69
C THR A 563 2.40 -14.47 -32.30
N ILE A 564 1.52 -13.54 -31.93
CA ILE A 564 0.21 -13.34 -32.55
C ILE A 564 0.37 -12.47 -33.80
N ASP A 565 0.91 -11.25 -33.62
CA ASP A 565 1.11 -10.28 -34.70
C ASP A 565 2.09 -9.16 -34.28
N THR A 566 2.44 -8.28 -35.22
CA THR A 566 3.15 -7.02 -34.97
C THR A 566 2.34 -5.87 -35.56
N VAL A 567 1.95 -4.91 -34.72
CA VAL A 567 0.99 -3.86 -35.09
C VAL A 567 1.48 -2.49 -34.66
N GLU A 568 0.97 -1.44 -35.32
CA GLU A 568 1.29 -0.06 -34.93
C GLU A 568 0.83 0.19 -33.48
N ALA A 569 1.74 0.64 -32.62
CA ALA A 569 1.48 0.82 -31.19
C ALA A 569 0.35 1.84 -30.95
N VAL A 570 0.18 2.81 -31.86
CA VAL A 570 -0.86 3.85 -31.82
C VAL A 570 -2.29 3.29 -31.85
N ASN A 571 -2.49 2.07 -32.37
CA ASN A 571 -3.81 1.45 -32.42
C ASN A 571 -4.38 1.16 -31.03
N LYS A 572 -3.52 0.88 -30.04
CA LYS A 572 -3.88 0.58 -28.63
C LYS A 572 -4.84 -0.61 -28.45
N THR A 573 -5.16 -1.32 -29.51
CA THR A 573 -6.07 -2.46 -29.52
C THR A 573 -5.76 -3.39 -30.68
N TYR A 574 -6.03 -4.68 -30.49
CA TYR A 574 -5.91 -5.73 -31.50
C TYR A 574 -7.01 -6.78 -31.33
N ASP A 575 -7.78 -7.03 -32.40
CA ASP A 575 -8.86 -8.02 -32.41
C ASP A 575 -8.30 -9.45 -32.52
N TRP A 576 -8.17 -10.13 -31.37
CA TRP A 576 -7.54 -11.44 -31.26
C TRP A 576 -8.58 -12.58 -31.38
N THR A 577 -8.40 -13.44 -32.39
CA THR A 577 -9.21 -14.67 -32.51
C THR A 577 -8.86 -15.65 -31.39
N ILE A 578 -9.86 -16.05 -30.60
CA ILE A 578 -9.66 -16.92 -29.44
C ILE A 578 -9.22 -18.31 -29.93
N PRO A 579 -8.00 -18.77 -29.57
CA PRO A 579 -7.51 -20.06 -30.03
C PRO A 579 -8.26 -21.23 -29.39
N ASN A 580 -8.30 -22.37 -30.08
CA ASN A 580 -8.87 -23.62 -29.56
C ASN A 580 -7.94 -24.32 -28.56
N ASN A 581 -7.61 -23.64 -27.46
CA ASN A 581 -6.73 -24.11 -26.40
C ASN A 581 -7.42 -23.87 -25.05
N ILE A 582 -8.34 -24.76 -24.65
CA ILE A 582 -9.03 -24.64 -23.37
C ILE A 582 -8.00 -24.82 -22.25
N SER A 583 -7.81 -23.77 -21.44
CA SER A 583 -6.79 -23.71 -20.40
C SER A 583 -7.06 -22.53 -19.46
N GLY A 584 -6.63 -22.64 -18.21
CA GLY A 584 -6.67 -21.57 -17.22
C GLY A 584 -5.35 -20.80 -17.07
N ASN A 585 -4.37 -21.10 -17.93
CA ASN A 585 -2.98 -20.70 -17.82
C ASN A 585 -2.53 -19.80 -19.00
N LEU A 586 -3.43 -18.96 -19.52
CA LEU A 586 -3.08 -18.06 -20.62
C LEU A 586 -2.48 -16.76 -20.10
N SER A 587 -1.57 -16.20 -20.90
CA SER A 587 -0.98 -14.88 -20.66
C SER A 587 -0.75 -14.19 -22.00
N VAL A 588 -0.80 -12.87 -22.02
CA VAL A 588 -0.38 -12.05 -23.16
C VAL A 588 0.82 -11.21 -22.77
N LYS A 589 1.70 -10.95 -23.72
CA LYS A 589 2.87 -10.09 -23.54
C LYS A 589 2.98 -9.17 -24.75
N LEU A 590 3.30 -7.92 -24.50
CA LEU A 590 3.53 -6.89 -25.48
C LEU A 590 4.99 -6.46 -25.38
N ALA A 591 5.68 -6.30 -26.51
CA ALA A 591 7.04 -5.77 -26.52
C ALA A 591 7.21 -4.75 -27.65
N ASP A 592 7.92 -3.66 -27.38
CA ASP A 592 8.38 -2.75 -28.43
C ASP A 592 9.23 -3.52 -29.44
N GLN A 593 8.96 -3.31 -30.73
CA GLN A 593 9.69 -3.95 -31.82
C GLN A 593 11.17 -3.52 -31.85
N ASP A 594 11.46 -2.25 -31.57
CA ASP A 594 12.80 -1.68 -31.70
C ASP A 594 13.64 -1.82 -30.42
N ASP A 595 12.99 -1.86 -29.25
CA ASP A 595 13.62 -2.21 -27.97
C ASP A 595 12.78 -3.24 -27.19
N PRO A 596 12.99 -4.56 -27.42
CA PRO A 596 12.22 -5.61 -26.73
C PRO A 596 12.35 -5.62 -25.21
N THR A 597 13.26 -4.84 -24.61
CA THR A 597 13.32 -4.66 -23.15
C THR A 597 12.20 -3.78 -22.61
N VAL A 598 11.57 -2.96 -23.48
CA VAL A 598 10.29 -2.28 -23.20
C VAL A 598 9.18 -3.26 -23.51
N ASN A 599 8.76 -4.02 -22.50
CA ASN A 599 7.69 -4.99 -22.61
C ASN A 599 6.82 -4.98 -21.35
N ASP A 600 5.59 -5.47 -21.50
CA ASP A 600 4.72 -5.77 -20.38
C ASP A 600 3.98 -7.08 -20.61
N THR A 601 3.67 -7.76 -19.51
CA THR A 601 2.96 -9.03 -19.50
C THR A 601 1.72 -8.89 -18.63
N SER A 602 0.61 -9.50 -19.04
CA SER A 602 -0.61 -9.55 -18.23
C SER A 602 -0.28 -9.91 -16.76
N ASN A 603 -0.77 -9.11 -15.82
CA ASN A 603 -0.47 -9.21 -14.38
C ASN A 603 -0.81 -10.59 -13.77
N SER A 604 -1.80 -11.28 -14.31
CA SER A 604 -2.14 -12.65 -13.94
C SER A 604 -2.53 -13.49 -15.15
N THR A 605 -2.70 -14.81 -14.94
CA THR A 605 -3.23 -15.66 -15.99
C THR A 605 -4.73 -15.41 -16.21
N PHE A 606 -5.18 -15.54 -17.44
CA PHE A 606 -6.59 -15.60 -17.81
C PHE A 606 -6.92 -16.98 -18.42
N GLY A 607 -8.20 -17.27 -18.59
CA GLY A 607 -8.69 -18.57 -19.02
C GLY A 607 -9.47 -18.53 -20.33
N ILE A 608 -9.44 -19.64 -21.06
CA ILE A 608 -10.41 -19.94 -22.14
C ILE A 608 -11.24 -21.14 -21.67
N LYS A 609 -12.56 -20.99 -21.67
CA LYS A 609 -13.52 -22.09 -21.48
C LYS A 609 -14.24 -22.42 -22.78
N GLY A 610 -14.57 -23.69 -22.97
CA GLY A 610 -15.44 -24.14 -24.05
C GLY A 610 -16.89 -24.30 -23.60
N SER A 611 -17.61 -25.23 -24.22
CA SER A 611 -18.92 -25.71 -23.74
C SER A 611 -19.07 -27.23 -23.91
N LEU A 612 -19.89 -27.86 -23.07
CA LEU A 612 -20.33 -29.24 -23.25
C LEU A 612 -21.84 -29.25 -23.53
N PHE A 613 -22.32 -30.19 -24.32
CA PHE A 613 -23.75 -30.39 -24.55
C PHE A 613 -24.11 -31.87 -24.39
N VAL A 614 -24.95 -32.22 -23.43
CA VAL A 614 -25.45 -33.59 -23.22
C VAL A 614 -26.50 -33.89 -24.28
N ASN A 615 -26.18 -34.81 -25.19
CA ASN A 615 -27.08 -35.27 -26.24
C ASN A 615 -28.04 -36.36 -25.74
N TYR A 616 -27.60 -37.20 -24.79
CA TYR A 616 -28.40 -38.27 -24.19
C TYR A 616 -27.91 -38.54 -22.75
N PRO A 617 -28.78 -38.80 -21.76
CA PRO A 617 -30.25 -38.85 -21.83
C PRO A 617 -30.87 -37.49 -22.18
N ASN A 618 -32.06 -37.50 -22.76
CA ASN A 618 -32.77 -36.30 -23.22
C ASN A 618 -34.29 -36.50 -23.06
N SER A 619 -35.14 -35.61 -23.59
CA SER A 619 -36.59 -35.74 -23.42
C SER A 619 -37.20 -37.02 -24.05
N SER A 620 -36.47 -37.68 -24.95
CA SER A 620 -36.86 -38.93 -25.62
C SER A 620 -36.22 -40.19 -25.02
N SER A 621 -35.35 -40.08 -24.01
CA SER A 621 -34.62 -41.25 -23.46
C SER A 621 -35.49 -42.23 -22.67
N GLY A 622 -36.73 -41.87 -22.35
CA GLY A 622 -37.60 -42.67 -21.49
C GLY A 622 -37.06 -42.80 -20.07
N ASN A 623 -37.54 -43.80 -19.34
CA ASN A 623 -37.09 -44.10 -17.98
C ASN A 623 -35.92 -45.08 -18.02
N TRP A 624 -34.98 -44.95 -17.09
CA TRP A 624 -33.90 -45.88 -16.90
C TRP A 624 -34.31 -46.96 -15.90
N THR A 625 -34.31 -48.22 -16.33
CA THR A 625 -34.62 -49.35 -15.46
C THR A 625 -33.37 -49.79 -14.70
N VAL A 626 -33.48 -50.00 -13.38
CA VAL A 626 -32.39 -50.50 -12.53
C VAL A 626 -31.77 -51.77 -13.13
N GLY A 627 -30.43 -51.84 -13.13
CA GLY A 627 -29.66 -52.94 -13.72
C GLY A 627 -29.64 -52.98 -15.25
N GLY A 628 -30.39 -52.10 -15.93
CA GLY A 628 -30.40 -51.99 -17.39
C GLY A 628 -29.14 -51.32 -17.95
N ALA A 629 -28.68 -51.77 -19.13
CA ALA A 629 -27.57 -51.11 -19.82
C ALA A 629 -28.00 -49.75 -20.39
N GLN A 630 -27.24 -48.70 -20.09
CA GLN A 630 -27.48 -47.33 -20.54
C GLN A 630 -26.15 -46.63 -20.86
N TYR A 631 -26.23 -45.44 -21.45
CA TYR A 631 -25.08 -44.60 -21.77
C TYR A 631 -25.39 -43.11 -21.59
N VAL A 632 -24.35 -42.27 -21.59
CA VAL A 632 -24.44 -40.81 -21.66
C VAL A 632 -23.65 -40.35 -22.87
N ASN A 633 -24.26 -39.51 -23.72
CA ASN A 633 -23.59 -38.91 -24.87
C ASN A 633 -23.49 -37.39 -24.72
N TRP A 634 -22.40 -36.82 -25.20
CA TRP A 634 -22.20 -35.38 -25.23
C TRP A 634 -21.41 -34.94 -26.45
N THR A 635 -21.46 -33.65 -26.76
CA THR A 635 -20.66 -33.00 -27.80
C THR A 635 -19.85 -31.86 -27.16
N PRO A 636 -18.50 -31.92 -27.15
CA PRO A 636 -17.66 -30.84 -26.67
C PRO A 636 -17.52 -29.72 -27.71
N THR A 637 -17.42 -28.48 -27.25
CA THR A 637 -16.99 -27.31 -28.05
C THR A 637 -15.71 -26.78 -27.43
N GLY A 638 -14.60 -26.93 -28.13
CA GLY A 638 -13.24 -26.75 -27.61
C GLY A 638 -12.49 -28.07 -27.44
N ASN A 639 -11.17 -28.00 -27.51
CA ASN A 639 -10.27 -29.09 -27.19
C ASN A 639 -9.78 -28.94 -25.74
N TYR A 640 -10.16 -29.90 -24.92
CA TYR A 640 -9.82 -29.95 -23.50
C TYR A 640 -8.67 -30.94 -23.29
N THR A 641 -7.80 -30.66 -22.32
CA THR A 641 -6.68 -31.54 -21.98
C THR A 641 -6.97 -32.46 -20.81
N GLU A 642 -7.86 -32.03 -19.90
CA GLU A 642 -8.27 -32.82 -18.74
C GLU A 642 -9.50 -33.68 -19.05
N ASP A 643 -9.62 -34.80 -18.35
CA ASP A 643 -10.80 -35.66 -18.44
C ASP A 643 -12.06 -34.94 -17.92
N ILE A 644 -13.21 -35.34 -18.44
CA ILE A 644 -14.50 -34.92 -17.90
C ILE A 644 -15.03 -35.95 -16.90
N VAL A 645 -15.84 -35.48 -15.97
CA VAL A 645 -16.60 -36.30 -15.02
C VAL A 645 -18.03 -36.42 -15.52
N ILE A 646 -18.53 -37.65 -15.58
CA ILE A 646 -19.92 -37.97 -15.88
C ILE A 646 -20.61 -38.33 -14.57
N GLU A 647 -21.69 -37.63 -14.25
CA GLU A 647 -22.43 -37.81 -13.01
C GLU A 647 -23.93 -37.97 -13.30
N TYR A 648 -24.66 -38.55 -12.36
CA TYR A 648 -26.11 -38.51 -12.34
C TYR A 648 -26.62 -37.99 -11.00
N HIS A 649 -27.73 -37.27 -11.03
CA HIS A 649 -28.43 -36.80 -9.85
C HIS A 649 -29.48 -37.85 -9.46
N ASN A 650 -29.48 -38.33 -8.21
CA ASN A 650 -30.48 -39.30 -7.73
C ASN A 650 -31.70 -38.64 -7.04
N GLY A 651 -31.81 -37.31 -7.13
CA GLY A 651 -32.87 -36.52 -6.49
C GLY A 651 -32.43 -35.88 -5.17
N THR A 652 -31.39 -36.40 -4.52
CA THR A 652 -30.82 -35.83 -3.29
C THR A 652 -29.38 -35.32 -3.47
N GLY A 653 -28.62 -35.90 -4.40
CA GLY A 653 -27.26 -35.46 -4.72
C GLY A 653 -26.75 -35.98 -6.07
N TRP A 654 -25.59 -35.47 -6.47
CA TRP A 654 -24.85 -35.93 -7.65
C TRP A 654 -23.91 -37.08 -7.29
N ASN A 655 -23.95 -38.15 -8.09
CA ASN A 655 -23.15 -39.35 -7.94
C ASN A 655 -22.35 -39.58 -9.23
N THR A 656 -21.07 -39.90 -9.09
CA THR A 656 -20.17 -40.13 -10.23
C THR A 656 -20.43 -41.47 -10.90
N LEU A 657 -20.64 -41.45 -12.23
CA LEU A 657 -20.70 -42.64 -13.09
C LEU A 657 -19.30 -43.04 -13.58
N GLY A 658 -18.41 -42.06 -13.82
CA GLY A 658 -17.02 -42.28 -14.21
C GLY A 658 -16.36 -41.03 -14.77
N THR A 659 -15.13 -41.18 -15.24
CA THR A 659 -14.37 -40.17 -15.98
C THR A 659 -14.07 -40.67 -17.39
N GLN A 660 -14.03 -39.76 -18.36
CA GLN A 660 -13.64 -40.08 -19.74
C GLN A 660 -12.99 -38.84 -20.38
N ALA A 661 -12.12 -39.07 -21.35
CA ALA A 661 -11.61 -37.99 -22.19
C ALA A 661 -12.80 -37.23 -22.85
N PRO A 662 -12.79 -35.90 -22.86
CA PRO A 662 -13.86 -35.06 -23.40
C PRO A 662 -14.18 -35.31 -24.87
N GLY A 663 -13.24 -35.86 -25.64
CA GLY A 663 -13.35 -36.12 -27.06
C GLY A 663 -12.88 -34.96 -27.94
N ILE A 664 -13.10 -35.10 -29.25
CA ILE A 664 -12.69 -34.11 -30.25
C ILE A 664 -13.77 -33.03 -30.37
N ASN A 665 -13.36 -31.76 -30.46
CA ASN A 665 -14.25 -30.62 -30.70
C ASN A 665 -15.30 -30.89 -31.79
N GLY A 666 -16.58 -30.70 -31.46
CA GLY A 666 -17.73 -30.84 -32.36
C GLY A 666 -18.13 -32.29 -32.69
N GLN A 667 -17.46 -33.30 -32.14
CA GLN A 667 -17.77 -34.72 -32.40
C GLN A 667 -18.57 -35.33 -31.25
N LEU A 668 -19.61 -36.08 -31.57
CA LEU A 668 -20.42 -36.80 -30.58
C LEU A 668 -19.58 -37.86 -29.86
N GLN A 669 -19.60 -37.85 -28.53
CA GLN A 669 -18.97 -38.80 -27.65
C GLN A 669 -19.99 -39.66 -26.93
N SER A 670 -19.56 -40.82 -26.44
CA SER A 670 -20.40 -41.78 -25.73
C SER A 670 -19.65 -42.43 -24.58
N PHE A 671 -20.31 -42.50 -23.41
CA PHE A 671 -19.89 -43.20 -22.21
C PHE A 671 -20.93 -44.24 -21.84
N ALA A 672 -20.61 -45.54 -21.98
CA ALA A 672 -21.47 -46.61 -21.50
C ALA A 672 -21.34 -46.76 -19.98
N LEU A 673 -22.45 -46.91 -19.25
CA LEU A 673 -22.45 -47.03 -17.80
C LEU A 673 -21.71 -48.31 -17.35
N PRO A 674 -20.63 -48.23 -16.56
CA PRO A 674 -19.81 -49.40 -16.20
C PRO A 674 -20.52 -50.43 -15.32
N GLN A 675 -21.44 -50.00 -14.46
CA GLN A 675 -22.18 -50.83 -13.50
C GLN A 675 -23.67 -50.94 -13.84
N ASN A 676 -24.05 -50.69 -15.11
CA ASN A 676 -25.44 -50.49 -15.52
C ASN A 676 -26.14 -49.38 -14.70
N VAL A 677 -27.45 -49.21 -14.86
CA VAL A 677 -28.22 -48.24 -14.08
C VAL A 677 -28.23 -48.65 -12.60
N PRO A 678 -27.79 -47.78 -11.66
CA PRO A 678 -27.74 -48.07 -10.23
C PRO A 678 -29.13 -48.19 -9.60
N ASP A 679 -29.21 -48.84 -8.43
CA ASP A 679 -30.44 -48.99 -7.63
C ASP A 679 -30.77 -47.71 -6.83
N ASP A 680 -30.90 -46.60 -7.55
CA ASP A 680 -31.18 -45.25 -7.03
C ASP A 680 -32.52 -44.75 -7.59
N ILE A 681 -33.60 -45.49 -7.30
CA ILE A 681 -34.93 -45.22 -7.83
C ILE A 681 -35.41 -43.81 -7.44
N THR A 682 -35.71 -42.98 -8.45
CA THR A 682 -36.05 -41.57 -8.25
C THR A 682 -36.86 -41.00 -9.41
N THR A 683 -37.73 -40.03 -9.11
CA THR A 683 -38.54 -39.33 -10.12
C THR A 683 -37.82 -38.14 -10.76
N SER A 684 -36.64 -37.78 -10.26
CA SER A 684 -35.95 -36.51 -10.57
C SER A 684 -34.50 -36.70 -11.02
N CYS A 685 -34.23 -37.77 -11.75
CA CYS A 685 -32.89 -38.07 -12.24
C CYS A 685 -32.46 -37.12 -13.35
N LYS A 686 -31.17 -36.76 -13.36
CA LYS A 686 -30.50 -36.04 -14.44
C LYS A 686 -29.12 -36.63 -14.62
N ALA A 687 -28.57 -36.61 -15.83
CA ALA A 687 -27.16 -36.82 -16.08
C ALA A 687 -26.49 -35.47 -16.28
N ARG A 688 -25.21 -35.34 -15.94
CA ARG A 688 -24.40 -34.19 -16.36
C ARG A 688 -23.02 -34.63 -16.78
N VAL A 689 -22.46 -33.88 -17.71
CA VAL A 689 -21.04 -33.92 -18.04
C VAL A 689 -20.41 -32.64 -17.52
N LYS A 690 -19.29 -32.76 -16.81
CA LYS A 690 -18.60 -31.66 -16.15
C LYS A 690 -17.11 -31.77 -16.44
N THR A 691 -16.45 -30.65 -16.74
CA THR A 691 -14.99 -30.64 -16.87
C THR A 691 -14.31 -30.79 -15.50
N ASN A 692 -13.14 -31.43 -15.48
CA ASN A 692 -12.34 -31.61 -14.27
C ASN A 692 -11.09 -30.70 -14.27
N GLU A 693 -11.25 -29.46 -14.73
CA GLU A 693 -10.14 -28.51 -14.79
C GLU A 693 -9.68 -28.15 -13.38
N THR A 694 -8.36 -28.04 -13.20
CA THR A 694 -7.77 -27.57 -11.94
C THR A 694 -8.16 -26.12 -11.64
N ASN A 695 -8.34 -25.30 -12.68
CA ASN A 695 -8.84 -23.93 -12.56
C ASN A 695 -10.38 -23.92 -12.57
N SER A 696 -10.96 -23.63 -11.40
CA SER A 696 -12.41 -23.60 -11.22
C SER A 696 -13.16 -22.57 -12.07
N SER A 697 -12.51 -21.50 -12.53
CA SER A 697 -13.15 -20.42 -13.32
C SER A 697 -13.52 -20.85 -14.75
N ILE A 698 -12.80 -21.84 -15.28
CA ILE A 698 -13.06 -22.43 -16.61
C ILE A 698 -13.86 -23.73 -16.52
N ASN A 699 -14.19 -24.19 -15.31
CA ASN A 699 -14.99 -25.38 -15.13
C ASN A 699 -16.43 -25.13 -15.60
N ILE A 700 -16.89 -26.01 -16.49
CA ILE A 700 -18.21 -25.98 -17.08
C ILE A 700 -18.91 -27.31 -16.83
N ASN A 701 -20.23 -27.27 -16.88
CA ASN A 701 -21.04 -28.48 -16.91
C ASN A 701 -22.25 -28.26 -17.80
N ASN A 702 -22.83 -29.36 -18.26
CA ASN A 702 -24.13 -29.36 -18.90
C ASN A 702 -24.94 -30.54 -18.37
N GLU A 703 -26.21 -30.27 -18.05
CA GLU A 703 -27.15 -31.25 -17.52
C GLU A 703 -28.11 -31.71 -18.61
N SER A 704 -28.51 -32.97 -18.55
CA SER A 704 -29.62 -33.50 -19.31
C SER A 704 -30.96 -32.94 -18.84
N ASN A 705 -32.00 -33.20 -19.63
CA ASN A 705 -33.37 -33.14 -19.14
C ASN A 705 -33.61 -34.15 -18.01
N THR A 706 -34.65 -33.91 -17.22
CA THR A 706 -35.05 -34.82 -16.12
C THR A 706 -35.68 -36.10 -16.66
N TYR A 707 -35.29 -37.24 -16.11
CA TYR A 707 -35.85 -38.57 -16.34
C TYR A 707 -36.02 -39.32 -15.01
N ARG A 708 -36.56 -40.54 -15.06
CA ARG A 708 -36.76 -41.39 -13.86
C ARG A 708 -35.82 -42.58 -13.89
N ILE A 709 -35.32 -42.97 -12.72
CA ILE A 709 -34.79 -44.32 -12.49
C ILE A 709 -35.91 -45.13 -11.87
N ILE A 710 -36.29 -46.24 -12.50
CA ILE A 710 -37.42 -47.09 -12.11
C ILE A 710 -36.97 -48.52 -11.86
N GLY A 711 -37.62 -49.21 -10.92
CA GLY A 711 -37.53 -50.67 -10.81
C GLY A 711 -38.61 -51.37 -11.64
N THR A 712 -38.67 -52.69 -11.53
CA THR A 712 -39.79 -53.50 -12.05
C THR A 712 -40.32 -54.43 -10.98
N LEU A 713 -41.57 -54.86 -11.12
CA LEU A 713 -42.24 -55.83 -10.24
C LEU A 713 -42.73 -57.00 -11.11
N ASP A 714 -42.65 -58.22 -10.59
CA ASP A 714 -43.16 -59.43 -11.25
C ASP A 714 -43.74 -60.38 -10.20
N ILE A 715 -45.06 -60.51 -10.16
CA ILE A 715 -45.80 -61.30 -9.17
C ILE A 715 -45.81 -62.77 -9.60
N SER A 716 -45.16 -63.62 -8.81
CA SER A 716 -45.06 -65.05 -9.05
C SER A 716 -46.12 -65.87 -8.31
N ALA A 717 -46.77 -65.31 -7.27
CA ALA A 717 -47.91 -65.94 -6.60
C ALA A 717 -48.92 -64.90 -6.06
N PRO A 718 -50.25 -65.17 -6.13
CA PRO A 718 -50.87 -66.37 -6.68
C PRO A 718 -50.75 -66.45 -8.20
N GLN A 719 -50.50 -67.66 -8.72
CA GLN A 719 -50.44 -67.91 -10.16
C GLN A 719 -51.84 -67.86 -10.79
N GLY A 720 -51.91 -67.57 -12.09
CA GLY A 720 -53.17 -67.64 -12.84
C GLY A 720 -53.84 -69.01 -12.69
N GLY A 721 -55.14 -69.00 -12.43
CA GLY A 721 -55.94 -70.20 -12.21
C GLY A 721 -55.76 -70.85 -10.82
N ALA A 722 -54.97 -70.27 -9.91
CA ALA A 722 -54.87 -70.79 -8.56
C ALA A 722 -56.22 -70.69 -7.81
N THR A 723 -56.52 -71.67 -6.97
CA THR A 723 -57.66 -71.61 -6.05
C THR A 723 -57.16 -71.32 -4.65
N LEU A 724 -57.52 -70.16 -4.11
CA LEU A 724 -57.31 -69.80 -2.71
C LEU A 724 -58.59 -70.10 -1.94
N TYR A 725 -58.45 -70.54 -0.69
CA TYR A 725 -59.60 -70.90 0.13
C TYR A 725 -59.92 -69.82 1.16
N VAL A 726 -61.20 -69.50 1.32
CA VAL A 726 -61.66 -68.52 2.31
C VAL A 726 -61.16 -68.90 3.70
N ASN A 727 -60.62 -67.90 4.43
CA ASN A 727 -60.02 -68.01 5.76
C ASN A 727 -58.72 -68.83 5.85
N ASP A 728 -58.13 -69.24 4.73
CA ASP A 728 -56.79 -69.82 4.73
C ASP A 728 -55.78 -68.80 5.27
N THR A 729 -54.85 -69.25 6.12
CA THR A 729 -53.82 -68.43 6.78
C THR A 729 -52.40 -68.77 6.28
N SER A 730 -52.28 -69.71 5.36
CA SER A 730 -51.01 -70.27 4.86
C SER A 730 -50.56 -69.73 3.50
N LYS A 731 -51.30 -68.75 2.94
CA LYS A 731 -51.06 -68.25 1.58
C LYS A 731 -50.18 -67.00 1.56
N TYR A 732 -49.37 -66.90 0.53
CA TYR A 732 -48.43 -65.81 0.32
C TYR A 732 -48.64 -65.20 -1.06
N ILE A 733 -48.42 -63.89 -1.13
CA ILE A 733 -48.20 -63.15 -2.36
C ILE A 733 -46.69 -63.05 -2.53
N ASN A 734 -46.16 -63.63 -3.59
CA ASN A 734 -44.73 -63.62 -3.88
C ASN A 734 -44.49 -62.80 -5.12
N TRP A 735 -43.44 -61.99 -5.13
CA TRP A 735 -43.04 -61.21 -6.29
C TRP A 735 -41.53 -61.00 -6.30
N THR A 736 -40.96 -60.77 -7.47
CA THR A 736 -39.58 -60.35 -7.63
C THR A 736 -39.56 -58.87 -7.99
N SER A 737 -38.73 -58.10 -7.30
CA SER A 737 -38.49 -56.68 -7.60
C SER A 737 -37.11 -56.53 -8.23
N ASN A 738 -37.03 -55.88 -9.39
CA ASN A 738 -35.75 -55.43 -9.94
C ASN A 738 -35.48 -54.02 -9.42
N GLY A 739 -34.51 -53.88 -8.53
CA GLY A 739 -34.29 -52.68 -7.71
C GLY A 739 -35.15 -52.62 -6.45
N THR A 740 -34.87 -51.65 -5.58
CA THR A 740 -35.51 -51.46 -4.28
C THR A 740 -36.78 -50.63 -4.43
N VAL A 741 -37.88 -51.28 -4.83
CA VAL A 741 -39.19 -50.65 -5.12
C VAL A 741 -39.99 -50.39 -3.84
N THR A 742 -39.38 -49.77 -2.83
CA THR A 742 -40.01 -49.54 -1.51
C THR A 742 -40.55 -48.12 -1.37
N PRO A 743 -41.76 -47.93 -0.80
CA PRO A 743 -42.74 -48.93 -0.38
C PRO A 743 -43.69 -49.35 -1.52
N VAL A 744 -44.19 -50.59 -1.50
CA VAL A 744 -45.28 -51.03 -2.39
C VAL A 744 -46.63 -51.06 -1.68
N ASN A 745 -47.69 -50.79 -2.44
CA ASN A 745 -49.08 -51.01 -2.07
C ASN A 745 -49.57 -52.32 -2.70
N ILE A 746 -50.04 -53.26 -1.86
CA ILE A 746 -50.59 -54.55 -2.29
C ILE A 746 -52.11 -54.48 -2.20
N THR A 747 -52.77 -54.72 -3.31
CA THR A 747 -54.23 -54.66 -3.44
C THR A 747 -54.79 -55.92 -4.10
N TYR A 748 -56.06 -56.23 -3.87
CA TYR A 748 -56.78 -57.27 -4.60
C TYR A 748 -58.11 -56.79 -5.15
N SER A 749 -58.54 -57.41 -6.23
CA SER A 749 -59.83 -57.19 -6.88
C SER A 749 -60.60 -58.51 -6.92
N VAL A 750 -61.93 -58.43 -6.88
CA VAL A 750 -62.85 -59.57 -7.12
C VAL A 750 -63.74 -59.34 -8.36
N ASN A 751 -63.42 -58.34 -9.17
CA ASN A 751 -64.19 -57.97 -10.36
C ASN A 751 -63.28 -57.59 -11.54
N ASN A 752 -62.22 -58.37 -11.75
CA ASN A 752 -61.29 -58.22 -12.87
C ASN A 752 -60.69 -56.80 -13.02
N GLY A 753 -60.38 -56.14 -11.90
CA GLY A 753 -59.68 -54.86 -11.86
C GLY A 753 -60.59 -53.63 -11.84
N GLY A 754 -61.91 -53.81 -11.77
CA GLY A 754 -62.86 -52.70 -11.65
C GLY A 754 -62.76 -51.96 -10.32
N THR A 755 -62.66 -52.68 -9.20
CA THR A 755 -62.48 -52.12 -7.86
C THR A 755 -61.38 -52.85 -7.10
N TRP A 756 -60.50 -52.08 -6.45
CA TRP A 756 -59.35 -52.59 -5.71
C TRP A 756 -59.52 -52.37 -4.21
N ASN A 757 -59.25 -53.41 -3.43
CA ASN A 757 -59.25 -53.39 -1.97
C ASN A 757 -57.80 -53.49 -1.49
N ILE A 758 -57.42 -52.69 -0.49
CA ILE A 758 -56.06 -52.69 0.06
C ILE A 758 -55.87 -53.93 0.95
N ILE A 759 -54.82 -54.71 0.67
CA ILE A 759 -54.29 -55.73 1.58
C ILE A 759 -53.31 -55.07 2.55
N ASN A 760 -52.34 -54.31 2.00
CA ASN A 760 -51.40 -53.51 2.78
C ASN A 760 -50.91 -52.31 1.96
N GLY A 761 -50.98 -51.10 2.53
CA GLY A 761 -50.62 -49.85 1.85
C GLY A 761 -49.14 -49.50 1.85
N SER A 762 -48.30 -50.21 2.61
CA SER A 762 -46.87 -49.90 2.71
C SER A 762 -46.07 -51.15 3.10
N VAL A 763 -45.64 -51.91 2.09
CA VAL A 763 -44.76 -53.07 2.25
C VAL A 763 -43.37 -52.74 1.73
N THR A 764 -42.34 -53.13 2.47
CA THR A 764 -40.95 -53.04 1.98
C THR A 764 -40.75 -54.08 0.89
N ALA A 765 -40.35 -53.62 -0.30
CA ALA A 765 -39.96 -54.46 -1.42
C ALA A 765 -38.47 -54.22 -1.72
N ALA A 766 -37.63 -55.12 -1.24
CA ALA A 766 -36.19 -55.11 -1.51
C ALA A 766 -35.93 -55.64 -2.93
N ALA A 767 -34.76 -55.34 -3.49
CA ALA A 767 -34.34 -55.97 -4.73
C ALA A 767 -34.26 -57.50 -4.58
N GLY A 768 -34.76 -58.24 -5.58
CA GLY A 768 -34.85 -59.69 -5.57
C GLY A 768 -36.22 -60.22 -5.14
N GLU A 769 -36.25 -61.42 -4.57
CA GLU A 769 -37.48 -62.10 -4.16
C GLU A 769 -38.09 -61.48 -2.90
N ASN A 770 -39.40 -61.24 -2.95
CA ASN A 770 -40.19 -60.68 -1.86
C ASN A 770 -41.42 -61.55 -1.64
N SER A 771 -41.90 -61.59 -0.40
CA SER A 771 -43.12 -62.31 -0.04
C SER A 771 -43.93 -61.54 1.01
N TYR A 772 -45.24 -61.65 0.92
CA TYR A 772 -46.19 -61.10 1.87
C TYR A 772 -47.23 -62.16 2.23
N GLN A 773 -47.37 -62.47 3.52
CA GLN A 773 -48.36 -63.43 3.98
C GLN A 773 -49.77 -62.83 3.89
N TRP A 774 -50.62 -63.38 3.01
CA TRP A 774 -52.01 -62.95 2.90
C TRP A 774 -52.87 -63.75 3.88
N THR A 775 -53.00 -63.21 5.09
CA THR A 775 -53.68 -63.89 6.19
C THR A 775 -54.70 -62.98 6.90
N PRO A 776 -55.96 -63.41 7.06
CA PRO A 776 -56.62 -64.52 6.36
C PRO A 776 -56.99 -64.15 4.90
N ILE A 777 -57.14 -65.15 4.02
CA ILE A 777 -57.78 -64.96 2.71
C ILE A 777 -59.22 -64.47 2.91
N PRO A 778 -59.63 -63.37 2.25
CA PRO A 778 -60.90 -62.70 2.53
C PRO A 778 -62.11 -63.57 2.19
N ASP A 779 -63.19 -63.38 2.96
CA ASP A 779 -64.49 -63.99 2.71
C ASP A 779 -65.21 -63.31 1.52
N ARG A 780 -64.73 -63.66 0.33
CA ARG A 780 -65.21 -63.18 -0.97
C ARG A 780 -65.21 -64.35 -1.94
N LYS A 781 -66.36 -65.01 -2.13
CA LYS A 781 -66.49 -66.07 -3.15
C LYS A 781 -66.36 -65.44 -4.54
N ASN A 782 -65.38 -65.89 -5.31
CA ASN A 782 -65.21 -65.52 -6.71
C ASN A 782 -64.45 -66.61 -7.46
N GLU A 783 -64.90 -66.95 -8.65
CA GLU A 783 -64.50 -68.21 -9.28
C GLU A 783 -63.46 -68.05 -10.39
N SER A 784 -63.19 -66.82 -10.84
CA SER A 784 -62.35 -66.64 -12.03
C SER A 784 -61.85 -65.21 -12.29
N SER A 785 -62.11 -64.25 -11.41
CA SER A 785 -61.85 -62.82 -11.68
C SER A 785 -61.10 -62.11 -10.55
N CYS A 786 -60.53 -62.89 -9.62
CA CYS A 786 -59.66 -62.32 -8.60
C CYS A 786 -58.32 -61.94 -9.21
N LEU A 787 -57.82 -60.77 -8.85
CA LEU A 787 -56.49 -60.28 -9.23
C LEU A 787 -55.79 -59.73 -7.99
N VAL A 788 -54.47 -59.89 -7.91
CA VAL A 788 -53.62 -59.17 -6.98
C VAL A 788 -52.79 -58.18 -7.78
N LYS A 789 -52.65 -56.96 -7.27
CA LYS A 789 -51.85 -55.91 -7.88
C LYS A 789 -50.90 -55.31 -6.86
N ILE A 790 -49.63 -55.24 -7.22
CA ILE A 790 -48.57 -54.59 -6.45
C ILE A 790 -48.17 -53.32 -7.22
N ILE A 791 -48.17 -52.17 -6.55
CA ILE A 791 -47.86 -50.86 -7.14
C ILE A 791 -46.79 -50.17 -6.29
N HIS A 792 -45.78 -49.56 -6.90
CA HIS A 792 -44.84 -48.70 -6.20
C HIS A 792 -45.56 -47.47 -5.64
N ASN A 793 -45.64 -47.36 -4.32
CA ASN A 793 -46.45 -46.35 -3.62
C ASN A 793 -45.67 -45.05 -3.39
N ILE A 794 -45.07 -44.53 -4.47
CA ILE A 794 -44.43 -43.21 -4.51
C ILE A 794 -45.11 -42.37 -5.58
N THR A 795 -45.44 -41.12 -5.24
CA THR A 795 -46.01 -40.15 -6.19
C THR A 795 -45.08 -40.00 -7.40
N GLY A 796 -45.61 -40.25 -8.60
CA GLY A 796 -44.83 -40.24 -9.85
C GLY A 796 -44.20 -41.59 -10.24
N MET A 797 -44.47 -42.67 -9.50
CA MET A 797 -44.01 -44.04 -9.79
C MET A 797 -45.14 -45.08 -9.86
N LEU A 798 -46.41 -44.65 -9.84
CA LEU A 798 -47.56 -45.57 -9.81
C LEU A 798 -47.68 -46.46 -11.06
N ASP A 799 -47.00 -46.09 -12.14
CA ASP A 799 -46.87 -46.90 -13.36
C ASP A 799 -45.92 -48.09 -13.20
N VAL A 800 -45.06 -48.11 -12.17
CA VAL A 800 -44.32 -49.29 -11.74
C VAL A 800 -45.27 -50.18 -10.93
N ASN A 801 -45.96 -51.06 -11.62
CA ASN A 801 -46.88 -52.02 -11.02
C ASN A 801 -46.86 -53.33 -11.78
N ASP A 802 -47.31 -54.38 -11.10
CA ASP A 802 -47.64 -55.64 -11.73
C ASP A 802 -48.97 -56.18 -11.20
N THR A 803 -49.66 -56.96 -12.03
CA THR A 803 -50.98 -57.53 -11.71
C THR A 803 -51.00 -59.00 -12.12
N THR A 804 -51.37 -59.87 -11.17
CA THR A 804 -51.47 -61.31 -11.45
C THR A 804 -52.47 -61.59 -12.57
N ALA A 805 -52.32 -62.74 -13.23
CA ALA A 805 -53.44 -63.33 -13.96
C ALA A 805 -54.59 -63.70 -13.00
N ALA A 806 -55.77 -63.95 -13.57
CA ALA A 806 -56.97 -64.19 -12.79
C ALA A 806 -56.92 -65.52 -12.01
N PHE A 807 -57.35 -65.50 -10.76
CA PHE A 807 -57.43 -66.66 -9.87
C PHE A 807 -58.80 -66.72 -9.16
N SER A 808 -59.03 -67.76 -8.37
CA SER A 808 -60.30 -68.03 -7.69
C SER A 808 -60.13 -67.94 -6.18
N ILE A 809 -61.12 -67.38 -5.48
CA ILE A 809 -61.26 -67.47 -4.02
C ILE A 809 -62.54 -68.25 -3.73
N LEU A 810 -62.41 -69.48 -3.22
CA LEU A 810 -63.53 -70.39 -2.99
C LEU A 810 -63.68 -70.75 -1.50
N PRO A 811 -64.91 -70.84 -1.00
CA PRO A 811 -65.23 -71.58 0.22
C PRO A 811 -64.82 -73.06 0.14
N VAL A 812 -64.67 -73.73 1.28
CA VAL A 812 -64.46 -75.20 1.39
C VAL A 812 -65.71 -75.84 1.98
N ILE A 813 -66.08 -77.05 1.53
CA ILE A 813 -67.09 -77.92 2.16
C ILE A 813 -66.42 -79.27 2.49
N ASN A 814 -66.75 -79.89 3.62
CA ASN A 814 -66.30 -81.24 4.00
C ASN A 814 -67.46 -82.08 4.56
N VAL A 815 -67.80 -83.20 3.93
CA VAL A 815 -68.89 -84.09 4.34
C VAL A 815 -68.42 -85.01 5.47
N THR A 816 -69.06 -84.94 6.63
CA THR A 816 -68.68 -85.64 7.86
C THR A 816 -69.55 -86.85 8.17
N LYS A 817 -70.77 -86.94 7.61
CA LYS A 817 -71.62 -88.14 7.68
C LYS A 817 -72.32 -88.40 6.34
N PRO A 818 -72.51 -89.68 5.93
CA PRO A 818 -72.21 -90.93 6.66
C PRO A 818 -70.72 -91.23 6.78
N THR A 819 -70.35 -91.99 7.83
CA THR A 819 -68.96 -92.41 8.09
C THR A 819 -68.65 -93.73 7.40
N SER A 820 -67.35 -94.04 7.26
CA SER A 820 -66.89 -95.27 6.60
C SER A 820 -67.55 -96.54 7.19
N GLY A 821 -68.14 -97.37 6.33
CA GLY A 821 -68.74 -98.66 6.69
C GLY A 821 -70.08 -98.61 7.42
N GLN A 822 -70.65 -97.42 7.66
CA GLN A 822 -71.92 -97.27 8.37
C GLN A 822 -73.07 -98.01 7.66
N ASN A 823 -73.86 -98.79 8.40
CA ASN A 823 -75.09 -99.42 7.88
C ASN A 823 -76.28 -98.47 8.10
N LEU A 824 -76.96 -98.08 7.03
CA LEU A 824 -78.21 -97.34 7.05
C LEU A 824 -79.35 -98.26 6.59
N PHE A 825 -80.47 -98.25 7.29
CA PHE A 825 -81.60 -99.14 6.96
C PHE A 825 -82.41 -98.56 5.79
N ALA A 826 -82.71 -99.40 4.81
CA ALA A 826 -83.55 -99.09 3.66
C ALA A 826 -84.96 -98.70 4.13
N GLY A 827 -85.53 -97.63 3.56
CA GLY A 827 -86.82 -97.10 3.98
C GLY A 827 -86.84 -96.50 5.39
N SER A 828 -85.69 -96.13 5.97
CA SER A 828 -85.64 -95.38 7.24
C SER A 828 -85.95 -93.89 7.03
N ASP A 829 -86.53 -93.25 8.03
CA ASP A 829 -86.94 -91.84 8.03
C ASP A 829 -86.01 -90.93 8.87
N ASN A 830 -84.86 -91.45 9.30
CA ASN A 830 -83.95 -90.78 10.23
C ASN A 830 -82.47 -90.74 9.80
N ALA A 831 -82.16 -91.09 8.55
CA ALA A 831 -80.79 -91.09 8.05
C ALA A 831 -80.28 -89.65 7.79
N THR A 832 -79.13 -89.26 8.35
CA THR A 832 -78.60 -87.89 8.24
C THR A 832 -77.31 -87.78 7.43
N VAL A 833 -77.20 -86.71 6.63
CA VAL A 833 -75.97 -86.24 5.97
C VAL A 833 -75.48 -84.98 6.68
N ASN A 834 -74.21 -84.92 7.09
CA ASN A 834 -73.64 -83.75 7.77
C ASN A 834 -72.41 -83.25 7.02
N TRP A 835 -72.14 -81.95 7.07
CA TRP A 835 -70.93 -81.33 6.51
C TRP A 835 -70.49 -80.09 7.30
N THR A 836 -69.22 -79.70 7.14
CA THR A 836 -68.68 -78.41 7.59
C THR A 836 -68.33 -77.54 6.38
N TYR A 837 -68.28 -76.21 6.54
CA TYR A 837 -67.93 -75.29 5.46
C TYR A 837 -67.26 -74.00 5.96
N THR A 838 -66.54 -73.29 5.07
CA THR A 838 -65.92 -71.98 5.36
C THR A 838 -66.63 -70.81 4.66
N GLY A 839 -66.51 -69.60 5.22
CA GLY A 839 -67.07 -68.37 4.65
C GLY A 839 -68.58 -68.19 4.83
N THR A 840 -69.08 -67.02 4.42
CA THR A 840 -70.50 -66.63 4.52
C THR A 840 -71.21 -66.52 3.17
N GLN A 841 -70.47 -66.66 2.08
CA GLN A 841 -70.97 -66.46 0.71
C GLN A 841 -71.55 -67.73 0.06
N LEU A 842 -71.60 -68.86 0.78
CA LEU A 842 -72.37 -70.04 0.39
C LEU A 842 -73.77 -69.94 1.00
N ALA A 843 -74.81 -69.99 0.17
CA ALA A 843 -76.20 -69.95 0.63
C ALA A 843 -76.83 -71.35 0.71
N ASN A 844 -76.76 -72.11 -0.38
CA ASN A 844 -77.39 -73.42 -0.52
C ASN A 844 -76.43 -74.46 -1.10
N VAL A 845 -76.70 -75.74 -0.82
CA VAL A 845 -75.95 -76.90 -1.34
C VAL A 845 -76.90 -77.95 -1.91
N ASP A 846 -76.46 -78.62 -2.97
CA ASP A 846 -77.05 -79.84 -3.47
C ASP A 846 -76.49 -81.05 -2.73
N ILE A 847 -77.36 -82.02 -2.45
CA ILE A 847 -77.00 -83.34 -1.92
C ILE A 847 -77.27 -84.38 -3.01
N LEU A 848 -76.27 -85.21 -3.30
CA LEU A 848 -76.34 -86.27 -4.31
C LEU A 848 -75.93 -87.62 -3.74
N LEU A 849 -76.55 -88.70 -4.22
CA LEU A 849 -76.22 -90.08 -3.88
C LEU A 849 -75.58 -90.79 -5.07
N TYR A 850 -74.45 -91.47 -4.85
CA TYR A 850 -73.77 -92.22 -5.91
C TYR A 850 -74.50 -93.52 -6.25
N ASN A 851 -74.86 -93.71 -7.52
CA ASN A 851 -75.71 -94.83 -7.95
C ASN A 851 -74.96 -96.09 -8.46
N ASN A 852 -73.61 -96.11 -8.43
CA ASN A 852 -72.72 -97.19 -8.90
C ASN A 852 -72.78 -97.50 -10.42
N THR A 853 -73.46 -96.68 -11.23
CA THR A 853 -73.36 -96.71 -12.71
C THR A 853 -72.53 -95.53 -13.25
N SER A 854 -71.61 -95.03 -12.42
CA SER A 854 -70.81 -93.81 -12.67
C SER A 854 -71.59 -92.49 -12.65
N GLN A 855 -72.84 -92.48 -12.14
CA GLN A 855 -73.67 -91.29 -12.09
C GLN A 855 -74.04 -90.90 -10.65
N TRP A 856 -74.07 -89.59 -10.39
CA TRP A 856 -74.57 -89.00 -9.16
C TRP A 856 -76.05 -88.68 -9.32
N GLN A 857 -76.89 -89.23 -8.44
CA GLN A 857 -78.31 -88.94 -8.40
C GLN A 857 -78.55 -87.72 -7.51
N TYR A 858 -79.17 -86.68 -8.06
CA TYR A 858 -79.62 -85.53 -7.28
C TYR A 858 -80.72 -85.95 -6.29
N ILE A 859 -80.57 -85.53 -5.03
CA ILE A 859 -81.54 -85.80 -3.95
C ILE A 859 -82.32 -84.54 -3.64
N THR A 860 -81.64 -83.45 -3.26
CA THR A 860 -82.28 -82.19 -2.89
C THR A 860 -81.28 -81.03 -2.88
N THR A 861 -81.79 -79.80 -2.85
CA THR A 861 -81.05 -78.58 -2.50
C THR A 861 -81.54 -78.12 -1.12
N THR A 862 -80.62 -77.78 -0.23
CA THR A 862 -80.92 -77.28 1.11
C THR A 862 -79.99 -76.13 1.49
N SER A 863 -80.32 -75.38 2.55
CA SER A 863 -79.41 -74.39 3.13
C SER A 863 -78.08 -75.05 3.48
N VAL A 864 -76.96 -74.36 3.22
CA VAL A 864 -75.62 -74.85 3.61
C VAL A 864 -75.48 -74.98 5.14
N GLY A 865 -76.32 -74.27 5.90
CA GLY A 865 -76.34 -74.25 7.36
C GLY A 865 -75.93 -72.89 7.94
N SER A 866 -75.53 -72.90 9.21
CA SER A 866 -75.11 -71.69 9.94
C SER A 866 -73.90 -71.99 10.84
N GLY A 867 -73.03 -71.02 11.06
CA GLY A 867 -71.86 -71.19 11.93
C GLY A 867 -70.85 -72.22 11.43
N GLY A 868 -70.73 -72.39 10.09
CA GLY A 868 -69.78 -73.31 9.46
C GLY A 868 -70.17 -74.78 9.49
N ASN A 869 -71.41 -75.11 9.89
CA ASN A 869 -71.92 -76.48 9.97
C ASN A 869 -73.27 -76.62 9.27
N GLY A 870 -73.47 -77.72 8.56
CA GLY A 870 -74.72 -78.07 7.87
C GLY A 870 -75.13 -79.53 8.06
N SER A 871 -76.44 -79.79 7.95
CA SER A 871 -77.03 -81.12 8.10
C SER A 871 -78.31 -81.26 7.29
N TYR A 872 -78.59 -82.47 6.83
CA TYR A 872 -79.81 -82.86 6.13
C TYR A 872 -80.28 -84.24 6.61
N THR A 873 -81.54 -84.32 7.06
CA THR A 873 -82.20 -85.58 7.39
C THR A 873 -83.01 -86.06 6.20
N TRP A 874 -82.76 -87.30 5.75
CA TRP A 874 -83.51 -87.95 4.69
C TRP A 874 -84.93 -88.30 5.16
N PRO A 875 -85.99 -87.80 4.49
CA PRO A 875 -87.36 -88.13 4.86
C PRO A 875 -87.71 -89.60 4.68
N VAL A 876 -87.21 -90.23 3.59
CA VAL A 876 -87.34 -91.67 3.32
C VAL A 876 -86.08 -92.15 2.60
N PHE A 877 -85.27 -92.96 3.27
CA PHE A 877 -84.02 -93.50 2.75
C PHE A 877 -84.28 -94.56 1.65
N PRO A 878 -83.42 -94.69 0.62
CA PRO A 878 -83.75 -95.51 -0.55
C PRO A 878 -84.04 -96.97 -0.21
N GLU A 879 -85.08 -97.53 -0.82
CA GLU A 879 -85.57 -98.90 -0.60
C GLU A 879 -84.78 -99.97 -1.38
N PHE A 880 -83.44 -99.96 -1.27
CA PHE A 880 -82.60 -101.00 -1.87
C PHE A 880 -81.46 -101.43 -0.94
N LYS A 881 -81.04 -102.68 -1.05
CA LYS A 881 -79.87 -103.22 -0.33
C LYS A 881 -78.60 -103.07 -1.17
N ARG A 882 -77.63 -102.26 -0.73
CA ARG A 882 -76.39 -101.99 -1.48
C ARG A 882 -75.22 -101.62 -0.56
N THR A 883 -74.01 -102.08 -0.88
CA THR A 883 -72.77 -101.69 -0.20
C THR A 883 -72.04 -100.60 -0.99
N ASN A 884 -71.07 -99.92 -0.36
CA ASN A 884 -70.18 -98.91 -0.97
C ASN A 884 -70.92 -97.72 -1.63
N ARG A 885 -71.89 -97.13 -0.93
CA ARG A 885 -72.56 -95.88 -1.33
C ARG A 885 -71.77 -94.66 -0.87
N GLN A 886 -71.95 -93.54 -1.55
CA GLN A 886 -71.29 -92.27 -1.23
C GLN A 886 -72.26 -91.11 -1.41
N ILE A 887 -72.11 -90.05 -0.61
CA ILE A 887 -72.91 -88.82 -0.71
C ILE A 887 -72.00 -87.67 -1.13
N LYS A 888 -72.45 -86.85 -2.08
CA LYS A 888 -71.77 -85.63 -2.48
C LYS A 888 -72.57 -84.43 -2.02
N VAL A 889 -71.88 -83.46 -1.41
CA VAL A 889 -72.43 -82.14 -1.08
C VAL A 889 -71.68 -81.11 -1.90
N ARG A 890 -72.41 -80.28 -2.65
CA ARG A 890 -71.81 -79.26 -3.53
C ARG A 890 -72.60 -77.96 -3.55
N ASP A 891 -71.94 -76.84 -3.86
CA ASP A 891 -72.58 -75.55 -4.12
C ASP A 891 -73.67 -75.69 -5.19
N ASN A 892 -74.88 -75.22 -4.90
CA ASN A 892 -76.02 -75.43 -5.79
C ASN A 892 -75.99 -74.57 -7.05
N VAL A 893 -75.24 -73.46 -7.04
CA VAL A 893 -75.18 -72.53 -8.15
C VAL A 893 -74.14 -72.97 -9.17
N THR A 894 -72.89 -73.09 -8.73
CA THR A 894 -71.73 -73.26 -9.63
C THR A 894 -71.16 -74.65 -9.58
N GLN A 895 -71.45 -75.40 -8.50
CA GLN A 895 -70.99 -76.77 -8.28
C GLN A 895 -69.46 -76.90 -8.13
N ASN A 896 -68.73 -75.78 -8.09
CA ASN A 896 -67.27 -75.72 -8.00
C ASN A 896 -66.75 -75.94 -6.57
N VAL A 897 -67.59 -75.73 -5.55
CA VAL A 897 -67.30 -76.12 -4.17
C VAL A 897 -68.02 -77.43 -3.88
N THR A 898 -67.29 -78.54 -3.77
CA THR A 898 -67.88 -79.88 -3.59
C THR A 898 -67.03 -80.76 -2.69
N ASN A 899 -67.65 -81.70 -2.00
CA ASN A 899 -66.97 -82.76 -1.26
C ASN A 899 -67.84 -84.01 -1.15
N ASP A 900 -67.19 -85.17 -1.01
CA ASP A 900 -67.85 -86.46 -0.97
C ASP A 900 -67.65 -87.12 0.40
N SER A 901 -68.68 -87.81 0.90
CA SER A 901 -68.63 -88.59 2.14
C SER A 901 -67.69 -89.78 2.00
N SER A 902 -67.43 -90.46 3.13
CA SER A 902 -66.88 -91.82 3.09
C SER A 902 -67.90 -92.82 2.52
N LEU A 903 -67.43 -94.02 2.15
CA LEU A 903 -68.27 -95.12 1.67
C LEU A 903 -69.10 -95.75 2.80
N PHE A 904 -70.39 -96.03 2.57
CA PHE A 904 -71.33 -96.62 3.54
C PHE A 904 -72.24 -97.70 2.92
N ASN A 905 -73.03 -98.41 3.72
CA ASN A 905 -73.90 -99.50 3.30
C ASN A 905 -75.39 -99.21 3.55
N VAL A 906 -76.27 -99.79 2.72
CA VAL A 906 -77.73 -99.79 2.86
C VAL A 906 -78.21 -101.23 3.07
N VAL A 907 -78.87 -101.50 4.21
CA VAL A 907 -79.34 -102.85 4.64
C VAL A 907 -80.87 -102.93 4.71
N GLY A 908 -81.47 -104.13 4.67
CA GLY A 908 -82.93 -104.32 4.71
C GLY A 908 -83.57 -104.04 6.08
N ARG A 909 -84.91 -103.98 6.16
CA ARG A 909 -85.67 -103.66 7.39
C ARG A 909 -86.85 -104.63 7.58
N LEU A 910 -87.08 -105.13 8.81
CA LEU A 910 -88.17 -106.05 9.20
C LEU A 910 -88.86 -105.56 10.48
N ILE A 911 -90.20 -105.62 10.54
CA ILE A 911 -90.98 -105.19 11.72
C ILE A 911 -92.23 -106.08 11.89
N ILE A 912 -92.40 -106.75 13.04
CA ILE A 912 -93.65 -107.43 13.41
C ILE A 912 -94.73 -106.38 13.72
N THR A 913 -95.92 -106.58 13.16
CA THR A 913 -97.10 -105.73 13.36
C THR A 913 -98.27 -106.46 14.05
N GLN A 914 -98.29 -107.80 14.05
CA GLN A 914 -99.13 -108.61 14.95
C GLN A 914 -98.38 -109.88 15.37
N PRO A 915 -98.50 -110.33 16.64
CA PRO A 915 -99.18 -109.65 17.74
C PRO A 915 -98.48 -108.34 18.08
N ASN A 916 -99.26 -107.28 18.29
CA ASN A 916 -98.75 -106.00 18.78
C ASN A 916 -99.14 -105.79 20.25
N GLU A 917 -98.75 -104.66 20.83
CA GLU A 917 -98.96 -104.37 22.25
C GLU A 917 -100.43 -104.37 22.70
N SER A 918 -101.40 -104.31 21.77
CA SER A 918 -102.84 -104.38 22.10
C SER A 918 -103.40 -105.79 22.22
N VAL A 919 -102.63 -106.82 21.84
CA VAL A 919 -103.04 -108.22 21.91
C VAL A 919 -102.40 -108.87 23.13
N SER A 920 -103.20 -109.07 24.19
CA SER A 920 -102.69 -109.62 25.45
C SER A 920 -102.73 -111.14 25.55
N TRP A 921 -103.58 -111.81 24.79
CA TRP A 921 -103.65 -113.27 24.81
C TRP A 921 -104.17 -113.88 23.51
N TRP A 922 -103.71 -115.10 23.23
CA TRP A 922 -104.17 -116.01 22.20
C TRP A 922 -104.62 -117.32 22.84
N ARG A 923 -105.57 -118.00 22.21
CA ARG A 923 -106.12 -119.24 22.73
C ARG A 923 -105.64 -120.42 21.88
N VAL A 924 -105.22 -121.50 22.53
CA VAL A 924 -104.85 -122.75 21.83
C VAL A 924 -106.05 -123.29 21.04
N GLY A 925 -105.75 -123.89 19.89
CA GLY A 925 -106.77 -124.37 18.95
C GLY A 925 -107.38 -123.30 18.06
N ASP A 926 -107.23 -122.02 18.41
CA ASP A 926 -107.60 -120.94 17.50
C ASP A 926 -106.51 -120.76 16.45
N THR A 927 -106.93 -120.37 15.26
CA THR A 927 -106.01 -119.85 14.25
C THR A 927 -105.82 -118.35 14.47
N ARG A 928 -104.56 -117.91 14.60
CA ARG A 928 -104.18 -116.50 14.79
C ARG A 928 -103.17 -116.06 13.74
N SER A 929 -103.19 -114.79 13.37
CA SER A 929 -102.25 -114.23 12.41
C SER A 929 -101.02 -113.64 13.09
N ILE A 930 -99.85 -113.92 12.51
CA ILE A 930 -98.59 -113.24 12.79
C ILE A 930 -98.35 -112.31 11.60
N ASP A 931 -98.41 -111.01 11.83
CA ASP A 931 -98.32 -110.01 10.76
C ASP A 931 -97.01 -109.22 10.84
N TRP A 932 -96.47 -108.80 9.69
CA TRP A 932 -95.28 -107.96 9.63
C TRP A 932 -95.22 -107.08 8.40
N THR A 933 -94.37 -106.06 8.50
CA THR A 933 -93.94 -105.23 7.38
C THR A 933 -92.44 -105.39 7.15
N GLN A 934 -92.03 -105.21 5.90
CA GLN A 934 -90.63 -105.26 5.51
C GLN A 934 -90.32 -104.21 4.45
N SER A 935 -89.07 -103.75 4.41
CA SER A 935 -88.53 -102.94 3.32
C SER A 935 -87.21 -103.53 2.83
N ALA A 936 -87.11 -103.74 1.52
CA ALA A 936 -85.94 -104.28 0.84
C ALA A 936 -85.45 -105.64 1.39
N LEU A 937 -86.36 -106.48 1.89
CA LEU A 937 -86.13 -107.90 2.18
C LEU A 937 -86.63 -108.74 1.00
N GLY A 938 -85.70 -109.28 0.22
CA GLY A 938 -85.99 -110.14 -0.94
C GLY A 938 -86.00 -111.64 -0.63
N ASN A 939 -85.80 -112.02 0.64
CA ASN A 939 -85.62 -113.41 1.07
C ASN A 939 -86.77 -113.85 1.97
N VAL A 940 -86.70 -115.09 2.44
CA VAL A 940 -87.66 -115.66 3.40
C VAL A 940 -87.31 -115.27 4.85
N VAL A 941 -88.30 -115.23 5.74
CA VAL A 941 -88.16 -115.00 7.18
C VAL A 941 -88.38 -116.31 7.94
N HIS A 942 -87.64 -116.47 9.04
CA HIS A 942 -87.99 -117.47 10.05
C HIS A 942 -89.09 -116.90 10.93
N ILE A 943 -90.16 -117.68 11.15
CA ILE A 943 -91.16 -117.38 12.18
C ILE A 943 -90.97 -118.35 13.32
N GLN A 944 -90.61 -117.79 14.47
CA GLN A 944 -90.33 -118.58 15.66
C GLN A 944 -91.12 -118.04 16.82
N TYR A 945 -91.46 -118.92 17.75
CA TYR A 945 -92.08 -118.57 19.02
C TYR A 945 -91.23 -119.03 20.19
N ALA A 946 -91.37 -118.35 21.32
CA ALA A 946 -90.83 -118.79 22.59
C ALA A 946 -92.00 -118.88 23.58
N ASN A 947 -92.09 -120.01 24.30
CA ASN A 947 -93.20 -120.26 25.23
C ASN A 947 -92.89 -119.76 26.66
N THR A 948 -91.73 -119.16 26.87
CA THR A 948 -91.31 -118.47 28.10
C THR A 948 -90.37 -117.32 27.74
N THR A 949 -90.34 -116.26 28.54
CA THR A 949 -89.40 -115.14 28.40
C THR A 949 -87.96 -115.66 28.34
N GLY A 950 -87.23 -115.32 27.29
CA GLY A 950 -85.83 -115.74 27.10
C GLY A 950 -85.64 -117.24 26.86
N GLY A 951 -86.72 -117.99 26.64
CA GLY A 951 -86.66 -119.41 26.26
C GLY A 951 -86.08 -119.62 24.86
N SER A 952 -85.86 -120.89 24.52
CA SER A 952 -85.47 -121.27 23.16
C SER A 952 -86.53 -120.84 22.16
N TRP A 953 -86.08 -120.37 20.99
CA TRP A 953 -86.96 -120.09 19.86
C TRP A 953 -87.28 -121.39 19.14
N TYR A 954 -88.55 -121.73 19.13
CA TYR A 954 -89.12 -122.87 18.44
C TYR A 954 -89.77 -122.41 17.15
N ASN A 955 -89.67 -123.20 16.10
CA ASN A 955 -90.29 -122.85 14.84
C ASN A 955 -91.82 -122.89 14.98
N VAL A 956 -92.48 -121.79 14.63
CA VAL A 956 -93.93 -121.79 14.41
C VAL A 956 -94.25 -122.69 13.21
N THR A 957 -93.35 -122.69 12.24
CA THR A 957 -93.34 -123.53 11.06
C THR A 957 -91.90 -123.81 10.65
N ASP A 958 -91.61 -125.05 10.27
CA ASP A 958 -90.28 -125.43 9.77
C ASP A 958 -90.02 -124.88 8.36
N ASP A 959 -91.08 -124.55 7.63
CA ASP A 959 -90.97 -123.90 6.33
C ASP A 959 -90.71 -122.40 6.50
N LEU A 960 -89.66 -121.93 5.83
CA LEU A 960 -89.35 -120.50 5.79
C LEU A 960 -90.47 -119.74 5.08
N GLN A 961 -90.92 -118.66 5.70
CA GLN A 961 -92.05 -117.88 5.19
C GLN A 961 -91.55 -116.79 4.26
N ASN A 962 -92.22 -116.61 3.13
CA ASN A 962 -91.86 -115.52 2.24
C ASN A 962 -91.98 -114.17 2.99
N ALA A 963 -90.91 -113.37 3.03
CA ALA A 963 -90.96 -112.07 3.72
C ALA A 963 -92.06 -111.16 3.15
N SER A 964 -92.51 -111.38 1.92
CA SER A 964 -93.61 -110.62 1.31
C SER A 964 -94.99 -110.96 1.87
N ASN A 965 -95.19 -112.13 2.48
CA ASN A 965 -96.46 -112.47 3.12
C ASN A 965 -96.53 -111.77 4.46
N GLY A 966 -97.03 -110.54 4.52
CA GLY A 966 -97.15 -109.77 5.76
C GLY A 966 -98.12 -110.35 6.80
N THR A 967 -98.61 -111.57 6.59
CA THR A 967 -99.45 -112.34 7.49
C THR A 967 -99.13 -113.83 7.34
N TYR A 968 -98.89 -114.49 8.47
CA TYR A 968 -98.87 -115.95 8.59
C TYR A 968 -99.98 -116.41 9.52
N SER A 969 -100.93 -117.18 9.00
CA SER A 969 -101.99 -117.79 9.82
C SER A 969 -101.44 -119.02 10.52
N TRP A 970 -101.23 -118.91 11.83
CA TRP A 970 -100.81 -120.01 12.67
C TRP A 970 -102.02 -120.65 13.33
N ASN A 971 -102.27 -121.92 13.00
CA ASN A 971 -103.18 -122.72 13.80
C ASN A 971 -102.44 -123.15 15.07
N ILE A 972 -102.78 -122.51 16.19
CA ILE A 972 -102.10 -122.75 17.45
C ILE A 972 -102.42 -124.18 17.88
N PRO A 973 -101.45 -125.10 17.97
CA PRO A 973 -101.74 -126.50 18.26
C PRO A 973 -102.50 -126.65 19.59
N ASP A 974 -103.55 -127.48 19.63
CA ASP A 974 -104.30 -127.75 20.87
C ASP A 974 -103.45 -128.41 21.97
N THR A 975 -102.32 -129.00 21.57
CA THR A 975 -101.30 -129.59 22.43
C THR A 975 -100.26 -128.59 22.92
N LEU A 976 -100.27 -127.33 22.44
CA LEU A 976 -99.34 -126.31 22.90
C LEU A 976 -99.67 -125.98 24.36
N SER A 977 -98.68 -126.07 25.24
CA SER A 977 -98.87 -125.69 26.64
C SER A 977 -99.22 -124.21 26.75
N VAL A 978 -100.21 -123.90 27.58
CA VAL A 978 -100.55 -122.53 27.96
C VAL A 978 -99.37 -121.83 28.63
N SER A 979 -99.21 -120.54 28.39
CA SER A 979 -98.11 -119.71 28.90
C SER A 979 -98.55 -118.27 29.07
N ASN A 980 -98.01 -117.55 30.06
CA ASN A 980 -98.27 -116.10 30.20
C ASN A 980 -97.13 -115.23 29.64
N ASN A 981 -96.14 -115.83 28.96
CA ASN A 981 -94.93 -115.15 28.48
C ASN A 981 -94.53 -115.62 27.08
N PHE A 982 -95.48 -115.59 26.16
CA PHE A 982 -95.30 -116.04 24.79
C PHE A 982 -94.81 -114.89 23.89
N SER A 983 -93.81 -115.14 23.05
CA SER A 983 -93.32 -114.15 22.08
C SER A 983 -93.11 -114.76 20.72
N ILE A 984 -93.15 -113.91 19.70
CA ILE A 984 -92.95 -114.27 18.30
C ILE A 984 -91.80 -113.46 17.74
N LYS A 985 -90.91 -114.10 16.99
CA LYS A 985 -89.78 -113.44 16.34
C LYS A 985 -89.78 -113.73 14.85
N LEU A 986 -89.48 -112.68 14.09
CA LEU A 986 -89.16 -112.72 12.68
C LEU A 986 -87.69 -112.37 12.46
N SER A 987 -87.00 -113.14 11.64
CA SER A 987 -85.63 -112.81 11.25
C SER A 987 -85.37 -113.12 9.78
N ASP A 988 -84.60 -112.25 9.11
CA ASP A 988 -84.10 -112.50 7.76
C ASP A 988 -83.27 -113.79 7.78
N SER A 989 -83.67 -114.77 6.97
CA SER A 989 -82.97 -116.05 6.84
C SER A 989 -81.50 -115.93 6.45
N THR A 990 -81.12 -114.86 5.74
CA THR A 990 -79.75 -114.69 5.24
C THR A 990 -78.88 -113.82 6.13
N ASN A 991 -79.48 -112.97 6.96
CA ASN A 991 -78.74 -112.14 7.90
C ASN A 991 -79.54 -111.90 9.19
N PRO A 992 -79.79 -112.95 9.98
CA PRO A 992 -80.72 -112.91 11.11
C PRO A 992 -80.20 -112.06 12.28
N SER A 993 -78.91 -111.71 12.29
CA SER A 993 -78.29 -110.85 13.30
C SER A 993 -78.35 -109.36 12.96
N VAL A 994 -78.52 -109.00 11.68
CA VAL A 994 -78.60 -107.59 11.22
C VAL A 994 -80.04 -107.17 10.96
N THR A 995 -80.89 -108.08 10.48
CA THR A 995 -82.29 -107.76 10.14
C THR A 995 -83.26 -108.72 10.81
N TYR A 996 -83.84 -108.31 11.94
CA TYR A 996 -84.84 -109.08 12.69
C TYR A 996 -85.84 -108.16 13.42
N SER A 997 -86.98 -108.72 13.82
CA SER A 997 -88.00 -108.09 14.65
C SER A 997 -88.63 -109.09 15.61
N ALA A 998 -89.01 -108.65 16.81
CA ALA A 998 -89.68 -109.47 17.82
C ALA A 998 -90.98 -108.78 18.25
N SER A 999 -92.01 -109.58 18.53
CA SER A 999 -93.28 -109.11 19.05
C SER A 999 -93.14 -108.75 20.53
N PRO A 1000 -94.10 -107.98 21.07
CA PRO A 1000 -94.35 -107.96 22.52
C PRO A 1000 -94.71 -109.34 23.06
N GLU A 1001 -94.62 -109.52 24.38
CA GLU A 1001 -95.06 -110.73 25.10
C GLU A 1001 -96.59 -110.78 25.23
N LEU A 1002 -97.18 -111.98 25.11
CA LEU A 1002 -98.62 -112.25 25.24
C LEU A 1002 -98.89 -113.60 25.93
N ASP A 1003 -100.13 -113.85 26.37
CA ASP A 1003 -100.51 -115.12 27.01
C ASP A 1003 -101.10 -116.12 25.99
N ILE A 1004 -100.68 -117.39 26.01
CA ILE A 1004 -101.37 -118.52 25.36
C ILE A 1004 -102.29 -119.18 26.39
N VAL A 1005 -103.60 -119.18 26.17
CA VAL A 1005 -104.63 -119.67 27.11
C VAL A 1005 -105.39 -120.88 26.56
N ALA A 1006 -106.00 -121.65 27.47
CA ALA A 1006 -106.76 -122.86 27.11
C ALA A 1006 -108.19 -122.58 26.62
N LYS A 1007 -108.82 -123.59 26.01
CA LYS A 1007 -110.17 -123.52 25.44
C LYS A 1007 -111.13 -124.46 26.17
N PHE A 1008 -112.16 -123.87 26.76
CA PHE A 1008 -113.28 -124.57 27.39
C PHE A 1008 -114.55 -124.24 26.63
N ASN A 1009 -115.35 -125.28 26.35
CA ASN A 1009 -116.71 -125.13 25.87
C ASN A 1009 -117.64 -125.62 26.99
N ILE A 1010 -118.60 -124.80 27.38
CA ILE A 1010 -119.76 -125.29 28.13
C ILE A 1010 -120.53 -126.22 27.16
N THR A 1011 -121.30 -127.16 27.69
CA THR A 1011 -122.09 -128.12 26.89
C THR A 1011 -123.50 -128.29 27.45
N ALA A 1012 -123.70 -127.99 28.73
CA ALA A 1012 -124.99 -127.75 29.35
C ALA A 1012 -124.80 -126.83 30.56
N PRO A 1013 -125.70 -125.86 30.84
CA PRO A 1013 -126.80 -125.47 29.95
C PRO A 1013 -126.28 -124.78 28.69
N GLU A 1014 -126.80 -125.15 27.51
CA GLU A 1014 -126.45 -124.52 26.24
C GLU A 1014 -127.66 -124.48 25.26
N ASN A 1015 -127.58 -123.71 24.17
CA ASN A 1015 -128.62 -123.62 23.12
C ASN A 1015 -130.09 -123.40 23.57
N GLY A 1016 -130.29 -122.70 24.69
CA GLY A 1016 -131.64 -122.38 25.19
C GLY A 1016 -132.27 -123.51 26.00
N ASP A 1017 -131.46 -124.42 26.50
CA ASP A 1017 -131.82 -125.15 27.70
C ASP A 1017 -132.36 -124.18 28.76
N VAL A 1018 -133.51 -124.56 29.31
CA VAL A 1018 -134.22 -123.77 30.31
C VAL A 1018 -133.91 -124.36 31.67
N VAL A 1019 -133.18 -123.61 32.49
CA VAL A 1019 -132.84 -123.95 33.88
C VAL A 1019 -133.82 -123.29 34.87
N ARG A 1020 -134.24 -124.00 35.93
CA ARG A 1020 -135.22 -123.53 36.95
C ARG A 1020 -134.61 -123.43 38.35
N ALA A 1021 -135.01 -122.41 39.10
CA ALA A 1021 -134.58 -122.24 40.49
C ALA A 1021 -135.19 -123.32 41.42
N GLY A 1022 -134.37 -123.95 42.27
CA GLY A 1022 -134.79 -124.99 43.23
C GLY A 1022 -134.71 -126.45 42.73
N THR A 1023 -134.22 -126.67 41.51
CA THR A 1023 -133.86 -128.00 40.98
C THR A 1023 -132.36 -128.07 40.74
N ASN A 1024 -131.76 -129.24 40.95
CA ASN A 1024 -130.40 -129.50 40.48
C ASN A 1024 -130.41 -129.54 38.94
N TYR A 1025 -129.42 -128.88 38.34
CA TYR A 1025 -129.17 -128.90 36.90
C TYR A 1025 -127.67 -129.05 36.72
N ASP A 1026 -127.27 -130.12 36.04
CA ASP A 1026 -125.88 -130.46 35.86
C ASP A 1026 -125.25 -129.50 34.83
N VAL A 1027 -124.15 -128.85 35.23
CA VAL A 1027 -123.36 -128.02 34.31
C VAL A 1027 -122.23 -128.87 33.77
N THR A 1028 -122.22 -129.10 32.46
CA THR A 1028 -121.18 -129.87 31.79
C THR A 1028 -120.35 -128.98 30.90
N TRP A 1029 -119.05 -129.22 30.85
CA TRP A 1029 -118.14 -128.56 29.94
C TRP A 1029 -117.09 -129.55 29.45
N ASN A 1030 -116.47 -129.25 28.32
CA ASN A 1030 -115.28 -129.94 27.87
C ASN A 1030 -114.14 -128.94 27.68
N ASN A 1031 -113.02 -129.26 28.34
CA ASN A 1031 -111.74 -128.70 27.96
C ASN A 1031 -111.31 -129.39 26.67
N THR A 1032 -111.19 -128.61 25.59
CA THR A 1032 -110.71 -129.16 24.31
C THR A 1032 -109.19 -129.14 24.23
N SER A 1033 -108.51 -128.53 25.22
CA SER A 1033 -107.05 -128.60 25.36
C SER A 1033 -106.66 -129.77 26.26
N SER A 1034 -105.79 -130.63 25.75
CA SER A 1034 -105.33 -131.84 26.45
C SER A 1034 -104.23 -131.58 27.48
N VAL A 1035 -103.84 -130.32 27.72
CA VAL A 1035 -102.68 -130.02 28.56
C VAL A 1035 -102.75 -128.66 29.24
N GLY A 1036 -102.25 -128.64 30.48
CA GLY A 1036 -101.63 -127.43 31.05
C GLY A 1036 -102.57 -126.49 31.80
N VAL A 1037 -103.85 -126.79 31.92
CA VAL A 1037 -104.71 -126.07 32.87
C VAL A 1037 -104.67 -126.82 34.20
N SER A 1038 -104.32 -126.13 35.27
CA SER A 1038 -104.26 -126.68 36.62
C SER A 1038 -105.57 -126.51 37.37
N ASN A 1039 -106.20 -125.33 37.25
CA ASN A 1039 -107.46 -124.99 37.90
C ASN A 1039 -108.37 -124.25 36.91
N VAL A 1040 -109.68 -124.44 37.03
CA VAL A 1040 -110.70 -123.65 36.33
C VAL A 1040 -111.59 -122.92 37.32
N ILE A 1041 -112.02 -121.72 36.93
CA ILE A 1041 -113.06 -120.96 37.61
C ILE A 1041 -114.28 -120.98 36.70
N LEU A 1042 -115.43 -121.36 37.25
CA LEU A 1042 -116.71 -121.29 36.56
C LEU A 1042 -117.56 -120.21 37.20
N GLU A 1043 -118.00 -119.29 36.38
CA GLU A 1043 -118.78 -118.13 36.79
C GLU A 1043 -120.08 -118.08 35.99
N TYR A 1044 -121.12 -117.51 36.58
CA TYR A 1044 -122.34 -117.17 35.87
C TYR A 1044 -122.65 -115.68 36.01
N SER A 1045 -123.36 -115.13 35.02
CA SER A 1045 -123.86 -113.75 35.05
C SER A 1045 -125.35 -113.73 34.71
N THR A 1046 -126.14 -113.08 35.57
CA THR A 1046 -127.58 -112.84 35.35
C THR A 1046 -127.84 -111.58 34.52
N ALA A 1047 -126.82 -110.74 34.34
CA ALA A 1047 -126.86 -109.49 33.59
C ALA A 1047 -126.11 -109.56 32.24
N GLY A 1048 -125.64 -110.75 31.84
CA GLY A 1048 -124.88 -110.97 30.61
C GLY A 1048 -123.41 -110.57 30.73
N ALA A 1049 -122.70 -110.58 29.60
CA ALA A 1049 -121.23 -110.46 29.57
C ALA A 1049 -120.66 -109.18 30.21
N GLY A 1050 -121.44 -108.10 30.28
CA GLY A 1050 -121.04 -106.81 30.87
C GLY A 1050 -121.45 -106.59 32.32
N GLY A 1051 -122.06 -107.58 32.98
CA GLY A 1051 -122.49 -107.51 34.39
C GLY A 1051 -121.49 -108.11 35.37
N SER A 1052 -121.80 -108.01 36.67
CA SER A 1052 -121.04 -108.71 37.72
C SER A 1052 -121.21 -110.23 37.57
N TRP A 1053 -120.08 -110.93 37.47
CA TRP A 1053 -120.01 -112.39 37.43
C TRP A 1053 -119.95 -112.94 38.86
N THR A 1054 -120.61 -114.07 39.09
CA THR A 1054 -120.68 -114.74 40.39
C THR A 1054 -120.13 -116.16 40.25
N ASN A 1055 -119.28 -116.55 41.19
CA ASN A 1055 -118.56 -117.81 41.12
C ASN A 1055 -119.47 -118.97 41.54
N LEU A 1056 -119.60 -119.96 40.66
CA LEU A 1056 -120.19 -121.27 40.97
C LEU A 1056 -119.17 -122.16 41.66
N ILE A 1057 -117.92 -122.10 41.20
CA ILE A 1057 -116.79 -122.82 41.78
C ILE A 1057 -115.54 -121.94 41.71
N ASN A 1058 -114.78 -121.98 42.81
CA ASN A 1058 -113.53 -121.23 42.92
C ASN A 1058 -112.31 -122.05 42.53
N GLU A 1059 -112.29 -123.38 42.74
CA GLU A 1059 -111.22 -124.26 42.24
C GLU A 1059 -111.75 -125.69 42.09
N SER A 1060 -111.66 -126.26 40.89
CA SER A 1060 -111.90 -127.70 40.66
C SER A 1060 -111.01 -128.24 39.54
N ASP A 1061 -110.88 -129.57 39.50
CA ASP A 1061 -110.13 -130.31 38.47
C ASP A 1061 -110.65 -129.88 37.07
N PRO A 1062 -109.79 -129.35 36.19
CA PRO A 1062 -110.17 -128.88 34.85
C PRO A 1062 -110.76 -129.97 33.97
N ASN A 1063 -110.60 -131.24 34.35
CA ASN A 1063 -111.13 -132.39 33.64
C ASN A 1063 -112.43 -132.95 34.24
N ALA A 1064 -113.00 -132.30 35.27
CA ALA A 1064 -114.34 -132.63 35.73
C ALA A 1064 -115.33 -132.35 34.58
N VAL A 1065 -116.10 -133.38 34.20
CA VAL A 1065 -116.96 -133.34 33.00
C VAL A 1065 -118.38 -132.87 33.33
N THR A 1066 -118.75 -132.90 34.61
CA THR A 1066 -120.09 -132.58 35.10
C THR A 1066 -120.00 -132.03 36.52
N LEU A 1067 -120.77 -130.99 36.81
CA LEU A 1067 -120.98 -130.44 38.15
C LEU A 1067 -122.45 -130.46 38.54
#